data_AF-A0A7S3FNA2-F1
#
_entry.id   AF-A0A7S3FNA2-F1
#
_cell.length_a   1.000
_cell.length_b   1.000
_cell.length_c   1.000
_cell.angle_alpha   90.00
_cell.angle_beta   90.00
_cell.angle_gamma   90.00
#
_symmetry.space_group_name_H-M   'P 1'
#
loop_
_entity.id
_entity.type
_entity.pdbx_description
1 polymer ?
#
loop_
_entity_poly.entity_id
_entity_poly.type
_entity_poly.pdbx_seq_one_letter_code
_entity_poly.pdbx_strand_id
1 'polypeptide(L)'
;SKYARVACREMSKDSKRLMLQIWNIPREKIGIHVPTVRHQGEDSPADTSSWDLMSQTVNDGIHAVVKSLIPFCKTEVLHYCKDLIDRIPEVGKSILPLMIEDIALHYPSDSRVCKQLGTAIEQHVVKRESCSTSVVDIFLSVFERLRAVHSSYQKHSKHDRLKWSTCFWFGMNYLDVADLAFSRKQYFTALLYVEQWYEMKFGTFTDHGKSKRGDVSDSSTSKSLKGIESMLINIFKGVGESDSLYAFATNVDLETQLRIFEHEGKWDKALQTYDILLSSNSGRVQDCPEDYVAGMANCMKSLGCSYLANLYENEARPAKVTLSEEQFERAWQQCIWKLPAIDLNVTERPNLNQSIYNCLHALRVKDTDFFEASKTLVHKCAVKKLCQSGPESTVAANESIIVLQMVDLLSKSCEENVTSGVPGLSPGARSNPSRDGTLLKFNKIGAYNVNELVDRHNLLKPIFKLYASVLTAIDCKRGLTTAHLYEAKVSRETNNLTQGTSSMGVVKQLCRVCKLDESFEIGVRIEEMKNLWDQGLERLALNECKKLYTMLECRQEKDPKKMGEAFLQFSETSALLGKWLTLTGSESLMEIQKILSVCVNYACMGHEHFQKYTSAENAAHQIEESHAMICRAHFNLAEFCDKQYRAIEREQSSPQWQARQRLLAHTDKQLDLMTKKKGSRRSSADKDFLL
;
A
#
# COMPACT_ATOMS: atom_id res chain seq x y z
N SER A 1 -42.58 -25.09 -17.56
CA SER A 1 -41.37 -25.77 -17.04
C SER A 1 -40.17 -25.63 -18.00
N LYS A 2 -39.62 -24.42 -18.13
CA LYS A 2 -38.33 -24.15 -18.80
C LYS A 2 -37.33 -23.64 -17.76
N TYR A 3 -37.76 -22.70 -16.91
CA TYR A 3 -37.06 -22.25 -15.71
C TYR A 3 -36.75 -23.36 -14.71
N ALA A 4 -37.71 -24.24 -14.39
CA ALA A 4 -37.46 -25.39 -13.51
C ALA A 4 -36.39 -26.35 -14.05
N ARG A 5 -36.29 -26.51 -15.38
CA ARG A 5 -35.26 -27.32 -16.04
C ARG A 5 -33.89 -26.64 -16.02
N VAL A 6 -33.85 -25.31 -16.11
CA VAL A 6 -32.61 -24.52 -15.99
C VAL A 6 -32.13 -24.51 -14.54
N ALA A 7 -33.01 -24.28 -13.57
CA ALA A 7 -32.69 -24.38 -12.14
C ALA A 7 -32.18 -25.77 -11.77
N CYS A 8 -32.85 -26.84 -12.25
CA CYS A 8 -32.37 -28.21 -12.07
C CYS A 8 -31.05 -28.52 -12.80
N ARG A 9 -30.56 -27.68 -13.73
CA ARG A 9 -29.22 -27.84 -14.31
C ARG A 9 -28.16 -27.19 -13.43
N GLU A 10 -28.41 -25.95 -13.00
CA GLU A 10 -27.51 -25.14 -12.17
C GLU A 10 -27.37 -25.63 -10.71
N MET A 11 -28.32 -26.40 -10.18
CA MET A 11 -28.22 -26.92 -8.81
C MET A 11 -27.08 -27.94 -8.63
N SER A 12 -26.49 -27.98 -7.44
CA SER A 12 -25.53 -29.03 -7.06
C SER A 12 -26.20 -30.41 -7.04
N LYS A 13 -25.42 -31.49 -7.17
CA LYS A 13 -25.96 -32.87 -7.15
C LYS A 13 -26.67 -33.20 -5.84
N ASP A 14 -26.21 -32.65 -4.73
CA ASP A 14 -26.80 -32.89 -3.41
C ASP A 14 -28.10 -32.11 -3.20
N SER A 15 -28.18 -30.87 -3.68
CA SER A 15 -29.44 -30.11 -3.68
C SER A 15 -30.52 -30.79 -4.55
N LYS A 16 -30.15 -31.43 -5.66
CA LYS A 16 -31.09 -32.21 -6.48
C LYS A 16 -31.59 -33.45 -5.76
N ARG A 17 -30.72 -34.16 -5.03
CA ARG A 17 -31.12 -35.32 -4.21
C ARG A 17 -32.09 -34.93 -3.10
N LEU A 18 -31.81 -33.82 -2.41
CA LEU A 18 -32.70 -33.27 -1.37
C LEU A 18 -34.05 -32.85 -1.94
N MET A 19 -34.08 -32.18 -3.08
CA MET A 19 -35.33 -31.82 -3.76
C MET A 19 -36.14 -33.05 -4.17
N LEU A 20 -35.49 -34.09 -4.71
CA LEU A 20 -36.15 -35.34 -5.06
C LEU A 20 -36.70 -36.07 -3.82
N GLN A 21 -35.98 -36.04 -2.71
CA GLN A 21 -36.46 -36.58 -1.43
C GLN A 21 -37.68 -35.82 -0.92
N ILE A 22 -37.67 -34.47 -0.99
CA ILE A 22 -38.80 -33.63 -0.55
C ILE A 22 -40.01 -33.80 -1.49
N TRP A 23 -39.81 -33.91 -2.80
CA TRP A 23 -40.89 -34.11 -3.77
C TRP A 23 -41.57 -35.48 -3.62
N ASN A 24 -40.82 -36.49 -3.14
CA ASN A 24 -41.35 -37.82 -2.87
C ASN A 24 -42.16 -37.92 -1.56
N ILE A 25 -42.23 -36.85 -0.75
CA ILE A 25 -43.07 -36.81 0.46
C ILE A 25 -44.51 -36.49 0.03
N PRO A 26 -45.52 -37.30 0.41
CA PRO A 26 -46.91 -37.04 0.07
C PRO A 26 -47.39 -35.71 0.65
N ARG A 27 -48.02 -34.88 -0.20
CA ARG A 27 -48.45 -33.49 0.10
C ARG A 27 -49.37 -33.35 1.30
N GLU A 28 -50.00 -34.43 1.76
CA GLU A 28 -50.92 -34.43 2.91
C GLU A 28 -50.24 -34.22 4.27
N LYS A 29 -48.91 -34.38 4.38
CA LYS A 29 -48.16 -34.13 5.63
C LYS A 29 -47.52 -32.74 5.73
N ILE A 30 -47.52 -31.98 4.64
CA ILE A 30 -47.03 -30.61 4.64
C ILE A 30 -48.28 -29.75 4.70
N GLY A 31 -48.62 -29.22 5.87
CA GLY A 31 -49.69 -28.24 6.03
C GLY A 31 -49.33 -26.96 5.27
N ILE A 32 -49.42 -26.98 3.94
CA ILE A 32 -49.29 -25.82 3.09
C ILE A 32 -50.61 -25.06 3.26
N HIS A 33 -50.62 -24.11 4.19
CA HIS A 33 -51.65 -23.08 4.19
C HIS A 33 -51.51 -22.32 2.87
N VAL A 34 -52.44 -22.54 1.94
CA VAL A 34 -52.57 -21.65 0.78
C VAL A 34 -52.81 -20.25 1.35
N PRO A 35 -51.92 -19.27 1.14
CA PRO A 35 -52.17 -17.91 1.59
C PRO A 35 -53.40 -17.43 0.83
N THR A 36 -54.52 -17.24 1.53
CA THR A 36 -55.61 -16.46 0.97
C THR A 36 -55.07 -15.05 0.81
N VAL A 37 -54.90 -14.60 -0.42
CA VAL A 37 -54.62 -13.19 -0.74
C VAL A 37 -55.85 -12.40 -0.32
N ARG A 38 -55.95 -12.07 0.98
CA ARG A 38 -56.83 -11.01 1.43
C ARG A 38 -56.14 -9.73 1.04
N HIS A 39 -56.73 -9.01 0.08
CA HIS A 39 -56.53 -7.58 -0.04
C HIS A 39 -57.05 -6.92 1.23
N GLN A 40 -56.26 -6.92 2.30
CA GLN A 40 -56.44 -5.98 3.40
C GLN A 40 -55.95 -4.63 2.87
N GLY A 41 -56.88 -3.87 2.30
CA GLY A 41 -56.69 -2.43 2.20
C GLY A 41 -56.79 -1.88 3.61
N GLU A 42 -55.65 -1.52 4.22
CA GLU A 42 -55.47 -0.39 5.16
C GLU A 42 -54.17 -0.44 5.96
N ASP A 43 -53.37 -1.51 5.92
CA ASP A 43 -52.08 -1.52 6.64
C ASP A 43 -51.01 -0.76 5.85
N SER A 44 -50.29 0.14 6.52
CA SER A 44 -49.19 0.87 5.90
C SER A 44 -47.97 -0.06 5.79
N PRO A 45 -47.24 -0.09 4.66
CA PRO A 45 -45.94 -0.79 4.56
C PRO A 45 -44.89 -0.26 5.55
N ALA A 46 -45.15 0.89 6.18
CA ALA A 46 -44.32 1.58 7.15
C ALA A 46 -44.99 1.65 8.52
N ASP A 47 -45.31 0.52 9.14
CA ASP A 47 -45.58 0.49 10.57
C ASP A 47 -44.31 0.96 11.29
N THR A 48 -44.32 2.17 11.85
CA THR A 48 -43.14 2.80 12.48
C THR A 48 -42.49 1.92 13.54
N SER A 49 -43.27 1.06 14.22
CA SER A 49 -42.79 0.08 15.19
C SER A 49 -41.88 -1.01 14.61
N SER A 50 -42.06 -1.44 13.35
CA SER A 50 -41.22 -2.48 12.74
C SER A 50 -39.87 -1.91 12.26
N TRP A 51 -39.89 -0.68 11.76
CA TRP A 51 -38.70 0.09 11.36
C TRP A 51 -37.90 0.63 12.56
N ASP A 52 -38.55 0.84 13.71
CA ASP A 52 -37.85 1.11 14.97
C ASP A 52 -37.21 -0.15 15.59
N LEU A 53 -37.81 -1.33 15.45
CA LEU A 53 -37.22 -2.59 15.94
C LEU A 53 -35.94 -2.98 15.17
N MET A 54 -35.82 -2.58 13.90
CA MET A 54 -34.59 -2.67 13.08
C MET A 54 -33.38 -2.00 13.74
N SER A 55 -33.61 -1.04 14.63
CA SER A 55 -32.54 -0.29 15.30
C SER A 55 -32.00 -0.98 16.56
N GLN A 56 -32.74 -1.92 17.16
CA GLN A 56 -32.35 -2.57 18.41
C GLN A 56 -31.79 -3.98 18.19
N THR A 57 -32.36 -4.73 17.25
CA THR A 57 -31.95 -6.09 16.90
C THR A 57 -32.07 -6.30 15.39
N VAL A 58 -30.94 -6.45 14.72
CA VAL A 58 -30.84 -6.58 13.25
C VAL A 58 -31.75 -7.69 12.71
N ASN A 59 -31.72 -8.86 13.34
CA ASN A 59 -32.44 -10.03 12.83
C ASN A 59 -33.96 -9.92 13.05
N ASP A 60 -34.39 -9.47 14.22
CA ASP A 60 -35.82 -9.41 14.58
C ASP A 60 -36.52 -8.20 13.93
N GLY A 61 -35.79 -7.11 13.70
CA GLY A 61 -36.30 -5.96 12.96
C GLY A 61 -36.41 -6.22 11.45
N ILE A 62 -35.41 -6.87 10.84
CA ILE A 62 -35.48 -7.25 9.42
C ILE A 62 -36.65 -8.23 9.21
N HIS A 63 -36.85 -9.15 10.14
CA HIS A 63 -37.98 -10.06 10.14
C HIS A 63 -39.33 -9.33 10.19
N ALA A 64 -39.46 -8.30 11.02
CA ALA A 64 -40.67 -7.48 11.12
C ALA A 64 -40.96 -6.68 9.84
N VAL A 65 -39.93 -6.09 9.23
CA VAL A 65 -40.04 -5.34 7.95
C VAL A 65 -40.34 -6.26 6.78
N VAL A 66 -39.70 -7.43 6.72
CA VAL A 66 -40.00 -8.43 5.68
C VAL A 66 -41.45 -8.87 5.79
N LYS A 67 -41.96 -9.15 7.00
CA LYS A 67 -43.37 -9.52 7.21
C LYS A 67 -44.38 -8.46 6.79
N SER A 68 -44.09 -7.18 7.03
CA SER A 68 -44.96 -6.08 6.60
C SER A 68 -44.98 -5.90 5.08
N LEU A 69 -43.93 -6.34 4.37
CA LEU A 69 -43.81 -6.21 2.92
C LEU A 69 -44.41 -7.38 2.13
N ILE A 70 -44.55 -8.58 2.72
CA ILE A 70 -45.11 -9.78 2.03
C ILE A 70 -46.47 -9.52 1.38
N PRO A 71 -47.44 -8.83 2.02
CA PRO A 71 -48.76 -8.58 1.43
C PRO A 71 -48.75 -7.72 0.15
N PHE A 72 -47.66 -6.99 -0.09
CA PHE A 72 -47.51 -6.09 -1.24
C PHE A 72 -46.78 -6.75 -2.43
N CYS A 73 -46.17 -7.92 -2.24
CA CYS A 73 -45.58 -8.68 -3.33
C CYS A 73 -46.68 -9.28 -4.23
N LYS A 74 -46.42 -9.43 -5.53
CA LYS A 74 -47.34 -10.12 -6.46
C LYS A 74 -46.84 -11.50 -6.86
N THR A 75 -45.54 -11.75 -6.72
CA THR A 75 -44.95 -13.05 -7.04
C THR A 75 -45.37 -14.12 -6.03
N GLU A 76 -46.01 -15.20 -6.50
CA GLU A 76 -46.51 -16.30 -5.66
C GLU A 76 -45.38 -16.98 -4.85
N VAL A 77 -44.17 -17.07 -5.41
CA VAL A 77 -43.00 -17.69 -4.77
C VAL A 77 -42.62 -16.97 -3.46
N LEU A 78 -42.71 -15.64 -3.43
CA LEU A 78 -42.37 -14.85 -2.24
C LEU A 78 -43.38 -15.03 -1.10
N HIS A 79 -44.64 -15.33 -1.43
CA HIS A 79 -45.67 -15.64 -0.44
C HIS A 79 -45.41 -16.99 0.25
N TYR A 80 -44.90 -17.98 -0.48
CA TYR A 80 -44.48 -19.27 0.10
C TYR A 80 -43.24 -19.15 0.99
N CYS A 81 -42.44 -18.09 0.83
CA CYS A 81 -41.31 -17.83 1.70
C CYS A 81 -41.72 -17.38 3.12
N LYS A 82 -42.99 -17.02 3.36
CA LYS A 82 -43.49 -16.59 4.68
C LYS A 82 -43.18 -17.62 5.79
N ASP A 83 -43.51 -18.88 5.55
CA ASP A 83 -43.28 -19.98 6.51
C ASP A 83 -41.78 -20.27 6.73
N LEU A 84 -40.95 -19.90 5.75
CA LEU A 84 -39.51 -20.11 5.77
C LEU A 84 -38.79 -18.97 6.50
N ILE A 85 -39.28 -17.74 6.33
CA ILE A 85 -38.85 -16.55 7.07
C ILE A 85 -39.16 -16.72 8.56
N ASP A 86 -40.32 -17.31 8.90
CA ASP A 86 -40.69 -17.64 10.30
C ASP A 86 -39.75 -18.65 10.97
N ARG A 87 -39.09 -19.52 10.20
CA ARG A 87 -38.17 -20.54 10.73
C ARG A 87 -36.71 -20.11 10.72
N ILE A 88 -36.30 -19.27 9.77
CA ILE A 88 -34.92 -18.85 9.58
C ILE A 88 -34.87 -17.34 9.28
N PRO A 89 -34.58 -16.48 10.28
CA PRO A 89 -34.57 -15.02 10.09
C PRO A 89 -33.46 -14.54 9.14
N GLU A 90 -32.36 -15.31 9.02
CA GLU A 90 -31.27 -15.04 8.07
C GLU A 90 -31.73 -15.08 6.60
N VAL A 91 -32.76 -15.87 6.29
CA VAL A 91 -33.31 -15.92 4.92
C VAL A 91 -34.08 -14.63 4.60
N GLY A 92 -34.64 -13.96 5.60
CA GLY A 92 -35.27 -12.64 5.45
C GLY A 92 -34.30 -11.59 4.88
N LYS A 93 -33.02 -11.63 5.27
CA LYS A 93 -31.98 -10.71 4.77
C LYS A 93 -31.76 -10.83 3.25
N SER A 94 -31.75 -12.07 2.74
CA SER A 94 -31.52 -12.37 1.32
C SER A 94 -32.76 -12.14 0.45
N ILE A 95 -33.95 -12.27 1.05
CA ILE A 95 -35.24 -12.11 0.35
C ILE A 95 -35.66 -10.65 0.26
N LEU A 96 -35.33 -9.81 1.25
CA LEU A 96 -35.73 -8.40 1.28
C LEU A 96 -35.42 -7.63 -0.02
N PRO A 97 -34.23 -7.76 -0.64
CA PRO A 97 -33.96 -7.13 -1.94
C PRO A 97 -34.84 -7.63 -3.08
N LEU A 98 -35.21 -8.92 -3.09
CA LEU A 98 -36.13 -9.50 -4.10
C LEU A 98 -37.56 -8.98 -3.93
N MET A 99 -37.98 -8.78 -2.68
CA MET A 99 -39.33 -8.27 -2.39
C MET A 99 -39.48 -6.82 -2.85
N ILE A 100 -38.49 -5.98 -2.56
CA ILE A 100 -38.50 -4.57 -2.99
C ILE A 100 -38.43 -4.47 -4.51
N GLU A 101 -37.68 -5.36 -5.17
CA GLU A 101 -37.67 -5.49 -6.63
C GLU A 101 -39.05 -5.84 -7.20
N ASP A 102 -39.72 -6.86 -6.64
CA ASP A 102 -41.07 -7.26 -7.07
C ASP A 102 -42.08 -6.13 -6.88
N ILE A 103 -42.01 -5.41 -5.76
CA ILE A 103 -42.89 -4.26 -5.49
C ILE A 103 -42.58 -3.13 -6.51
N ALA A 104 -41.31 -2.85 -6.80
CA ALA A 104 -40.91 -1.78 -7.72
C ALA A 104 -41.36 -2.03 -9.17
N LEU A 105 -41.42 -3.29 -9.61
CA LEU A 105 -41.90 -3.66 -10.95
C LEU A 105 -43.42 -3.49 -11.12
N HIS A 106 -44.18 -3.63 -10.02
CA HIS A 106 -45.63 -3.72 -10.07
C HIS A 106 -46.37 -2.44 -9.63
N TYR A 107 -45.67 -1.49 -9.01
CA TYR A 107 -46.22 -0.22 -8.55
C TYR A 107 -45.51 0.97 -9.23
N PRO A 108 -46.25 1.99 -9.71
CA PRO A 108 -45.63 3.18 -10.29
C PRO A 108 -44.92 4.02 -9.24
N SER A 109 -43.95 4.83 -9.66
CA SER A 109 -43.13 5.72 -8.80
C SER A 109 -43.97 6.70 -7.96
N ASP A 110 -45.17 7.06 -8.42
CA ASP A 110 -46.11 7.95 -7.71
C ASP A 110 -46.95 7.25 -6.63
N SER A 111 -46.80 5.93 -6.47
CA SER A 111 -47.56 5.14 -5.50
C SER A 111 -47.31 5.59 -4.05
N ARG A 112 -48.37 5.57 -3.22
CA ARG A 112 -48.29 5.81 -1.76
C ARG A 112 -47.27 4.86 -1.09
N VAL A 113 -47.17 3.63 -1.57
CA VAL A 113 -46.22 2.61 -1.08
C VAL A 113 -44.77 3.04 -1.34
N CYS A 114 -44.48 3.61 -2.52
CA CYS A 114 -43.15 4.11 -2.87
C CYS A 114 -42.75 5.28 -1.96
N LYS A 115 -43.64 6.25 -1.76
CA LYS A 115 -43.38 7.42 -0.90
C LYS A 115 -43.16 7.02 0.56
N GLN A 116 -43.95 6.09 1.09
CA GLN A 116 -43.81 5.61 2.48
C GLN A 116 -42.52 4.82 2.69
N LEU A 117 -42.12 3.98 1.73
CA LEU A 117 -40.85 3.26 1.78
C LEU A 117 -39.66 4.21 1.65
N GLY A 118 -39.73 5.18 0.74
CA GLY A 118 -38.70 6.21 0.60
C GLY A 118 -38.48 7.00 1.89
N THR A 119 -39.56 7.45 2.54
CA THR A 119 -39.45 8.19 3.82
C THR A 119 -38.93 7.32 4.96
N ALA A 120 -39.33 6.05 5.02
CA ALA A 120 -38.85 5.12 6.05
C ALA A 120 -37.36 4.82 5.90
N ILE A 121 -36.88 4.63 4.67
CA ILE A 121 -35.46 4.41 4.38
C ILE A 121 -34.64 5.67 4.71
N GLU A 122 -35.11 6.85 4.33
CA GLU A 122 -34.41 8.11 4.63
C GLU A 122 -34.31 8.38 6.15
N GLN A 123 -35.36 8.10 6.91
CA GLN A 123 -35.39 8.33 8.36
C GLN A 123 -34.60 7.29 9.16
N HIS A 124 -34.71 6.00 8.81
CA HIS A 124 -34.14 4.91 9.60
C HIS A 124 -32.76 4.45 9.12
N VAL A 125 -32.42 4.66 7.84
CA VAL A 125 -31.15 4.20 7.24
C VAL A 125 -30.17 5.36 7.01
N VAL A 126 -30.63 6.49 6.45
CA VAL A 126 -29.77 7.62 6.07
C VAL A 126 -29.50 8.57 7.24
N LYS A 127 -30.55 9.03 7.96
CA LYS A 127 -30.41 10.10 8.96
C LYS A 127 -29.97 9.62 10.35
N ARG A 128 -29.93 8.31 10.61
CA ARG A 128 -29.60 7.76 11.94
C ARG A 128 -28.11 7.43 12.01
N GLU A 129 -27.37 8.16 12.84
CA GLU A 129 -25.92 8.00 13.04
C GLU A 129 -25.49 6.61 13.57
N SER A 130 -26.43 5.80 14.06
CA SER A 130 -26.17 4.50 14.69
C SER A 130 -26.87 3.31 13.99
N CYS A 131 -26.92 3.29 12.66
CA CYS A 131 -27.45 2.13 11.93
C CYS A 131 -26.44 0.97 11.93
N SER A 132 -26.90 -0.26 12.12
CA SER A 132 -26.03 -1.44 12.09
C SER A 132 -25.44 -1.65 10.69
N THR A 133 -24.15 -2.02 10.62
CA THR A 133 -23.41 -2.22 9.37
C THR A 133 -24.08 -3.22 8.42
N SER A 134 -24.72 -4.26 8.99
CA SER A 134 -25.46 -5.28 8.25
C SER A 134 -26.73 -4.78 7.58
N VAL A 135 -27.43 -3.80 8.18
CA VAL A 135 -28.64 -3.22 7.58
C VAL A 135 -28.24 -2.36 6.38
N VAL A 136 -27.16 -1.57 6.51
CA VAL A 136 -26.63 -0.76 5.41
C VAL A 136 -26.21 -1.65 4.22
N ASP A 137 -25.55 -2.79 4.46
CA ASP A 137 -25.18 -3.74 3.39
C ASP A 137 -26.40 -4.27 2.63
N ILE A 138 -27.48 -4.58 3.35
CA ILE A 138 -28.71 -5.09 2.73
C ILE A 138 -29.36 -4.00 1.87
N PHE A 139 -29.48 -2.77 2.37
CA PHE A 139 -30.05 -1.68 1.57
C PHE A 139 -29.17 -1.28 0.38
N LEU A 140 -27.84 -1.33 0.50
CA LEU A 140 -26.95 -1.17 -0.66
C LEU A 140 -27.21 -2.27 -1.71
N SER A 141 -27.45 -3.52 -1.30
CA SER A 141 -27.84 -4.60 -2.22
C SER A 141 -29.21 -4.39 -2.87
N VAL A 142 -30.16 -3.75 -2.17
CA VAL A 142 -31.46 -3.33 -2.72
C VAL A 142 -31.25 -2.29 -3.83
N PHE A 143 -30.43 -1.26 -3.56
CA PHE A 143 -30.14 -0.20 -4.51
C PHE A 143 -29.43 -0.71 -5.76
N GLU A 144 -28.46 -1.61 -5.60
CA GLU A 144 -27.76 -2.29 -6.70
C GLU A 144 -28.73 -3.05 -7.61
N ARG A 145 -29.68 -3.79 -7.02
CA ARG A 145 -30.68 -4.55 -7.77
C ARG A 145 -31.68 -3.68 -8.50
N LEU A 146 -32.22 -2.65 -7.84
CA LEU A 146 -33.13 -1.69 -8.49
C LEU A 146 -32.45 -1.05 -9.71
N ARG A 147 -31.16 -0.70 -9.59
CA ARG A 147 -30.36 -0.17 -10.69
C ARG A 147 -30.17 -1.18 -11.82
N ALA A 148 -29.87 -2.44 -11.51
CA ALA A 148 -29.69 -3.51 -12.49
C ALA A 148 -30.99 -3.77 -13.29
N VAL A 149 -32.14 -3.76 -12.60
CA VAL A 149 -33.47 -3.86 -13.22
C VAL A 149 -33.73 -2.66 -14.13
N HIS A 150 -33.50 -1.44 -13.64
CA HIS A 150 -33.67 -0.22 -14.43
C HIS A 150 -32.83 -0.28 -15.74
N SER A 151 -31.55 -0.64 -15.64
CA SER A 151 -30.66 -0.77 -16.81
C SER A 151 -31.12 -1.86 -17.80
N SER A 152 -31.60 -2.99 -17.30
CA SER A 152 -32.05 -4.11 -18.12
C SER A 152 -33.31 -3.76 -18.91
N TYR A 153 -34.28 -3.12 -18.27
CA TYR A 153 -35.52 -2.67 -18.92
C TYR A 153 -35.28 -1.53 -19.92
N GLN A 154 -34.30 -0.65 -19.66
CA GLN A 154 -33.92 0.42 -20.57
C GLN A 154 -33.23 -0.09 -21.86
N LYS A 155 -32.46 -1.19 -21.77
CA LYS A 155 -31.78 -1.82 -22.92
C LYS A 155 -32.69 -2.70 -23.77
N HIS A 156 -33.69 -3.37 -23.17
CA HIS A 156 -34.45 -4.43 -23.85
C HIS A 156 -35.88 -4.06 -24.28
N SER A 157 -36.44 -2.90 -23.88
CA SER A 157 -37.82 -2.55 -24.24
C SER A 157 -37.98 -1.15 -24.83
N LYS A 158 -38.32 -1.07 -26.13
CA LYS A 158 -38.76 0.18 -26.77
C LYS A 158 -40.23 0.52 -26.48
N HIS A 159 -41.02 -0.44 -25.98
CA HIS A 159 -42.49 -0.31 -25.86
C HIS A 159 -42.99 -0.23 -24.41
N ASP A 160 -42.25 -0.74 -23.43
CA ASP A 160 -42.56 -0.63 -21.99
C ASP A 160 -41.34 -0.08 -21.24
N ARG A 161 -41.13 1.23 -21.32
CA ARG A 161 -40.17 1.91 -20.43
C ARG A 161 -40.81 1.99 -19.04
N LEU A 162 -40.10 1.49 -18.02
CA LEU A 162 -40.45 1.78 -16.63
C LEU A 162 -40.58 3.30 -16.49
N LYS A 163 -41.72 3.79 -15.99
CA LYS A 163 -41.95 5.22 -15.72
C LYS A 163 -41.28 5.64 -14.41
N TRP A 164 -40.00 5.31 -14.27
CA TRP A 164 -39.20 5.73 -13.14
C TRP A 164 -38.60 7.09 -13.47
N SER A 165 -38.73 8.05 -12.54
CA SER A 165 -38.13 9.37 -12.66
C SER A 165 -36.62 9.33 -12.41
N THR A 166 -36.16 8.34 -11.66
CA THR A 166 -34.77 8.13 -11.23
C THR A 166 -34.38 6.66 -11.34
N CYS A 167 -33.07 6.35 -11.33
CA CYS A 167 -32.61 4.95 -11.33
C CYS A 167 -33.04 4.20 -10.07
N PHE A 168 -33.31 4.93 -8.99
CA PHE A 168 -34.07 4.42 -7.87
C PHE A 168 -35.55 4.59 -8.14
N TRP A 169 -36.33 3.54 -7.92
CA TRP A 169 -37.79 3.60 -7.90
C TRP A 169 -38.31 4.65 -6.88
N PHE A 170 -37.50 4.97 -5.86
CA PHE A 170 -37.75 6.00 -4.84
C PHE A 170 -37.12 7.36 -5.20
N GLY A 171 -37.75 8.45 -4.78
CA GLY A 171 -37.20 9.81 -4.87
C GLY A 171 -36.19 10.10 -3.76
N MET A 172 -35.04 9.42 -3.75
CA MET A 172 -33.96 9.65 -2.79
C MET A 172 -32.81 10.46 -3.37
N ASN A 173 -32.06 11.15 -2.50
CA ASN A 173 -30.84 11.84 -2.89
C ASN A 173 -29.69 10.84 -3.11
N TYR A 174 -29.02 10.92 -4.26
CA TYR A 174 -27.89 10.07 -4.59
C TYR A 174 -26.67 10.30 -3.67
N LEU A 175 -26.49 11.52 -3.13
CA LEU A 175 -25.39 11.81 -2.20
C LEU A 175 -25.54 11.04 -0.89
N ASP A 176 -26.76 10.94 -0.37
CA ASP A 176 -27.04 10.22 0.86
C ASP A 176 -26.72 8.72 0.72
N VAL A 177 -27.00 8.15 -0.45
CA VAL A 177 -26.64 6.76 -0.78
C VAL A 177 -25.12 6.62 -0.97
N ALA A 178 -24.47 7.63 -1.55
CA ALA A 178 -23.01 7.67 -1.65
C ALA A 178 -22.35 7.71 -0.27
N ASP A 179 -22.89 8.47 0.68
CA ASP A 179 -22.38 8.58 2.05
C ASP A 179 -22.51 7.23 2.79
N LEU A 180 -23.64 6.54 2.59
CA LEU A 180 -23.82 5.18 3.10
C LEU A 180 -22.82 4.20 2.49
N ALA A 181 -22.61 4.23 1.17
CA ALA A 181 -21.62 3.39 0.49
C ALA A 181 -20.19 3.68 0.95
N PHE A 182 -19.86 4.96 1.14
CA PHE A 182 -18.58 5.43 1.66
C PHE A 182 -18.33 4.91 3.08
N SER A 183 -19.34 4.95 3.96
CA SER A 183 -19.24 4.40 5.33
C SER A 183 -18.93 2.89 5.36
N ARG A 184 -19.30 2.14 4.33
CA ARG A 184 -19.03 0.71 4.15
C ARG A 184 -17.75 0.42 3.36
N LYS A 185 -16.98 1.44 3.00
CA LYS A 185 -15.77 1.35 2.17
C LYS A 185 -16.04 0.73 0.78
N GLN A 186 -17.23 0.92 0.22
CA GLN A 186 -17.55 0.57 -1.17
C GLN A 186 -17.29 1.79 -2.05
N TYR A 187 -16.02 2.02 -2.38
CA TYR A 187 -15.58 3.26 -3.01
C TYR A 187 -16.08 3.41 -4.45
N PHE A 188 -16.11 2.34 -5.24
CA PHE A 188 -16.61 2.42 -6.63
C PHE A 188 -18.13 2.66 -6.67
N THR A 189 -18.86 2.00 -5.78
CA THR A 189 -20.30 2.23 -5.63
C THR A 189 -20.59 3.67 -5.17
N ALA A 190 -19.81 4.22 -4.23
CA ALA A 190 -19.93 5.61 -3.81
C ALA A 190 -19.62 6.59 -4.96
N LEU A 191 -18.52 6.35 -5.71
CA LEU A 191 -18.13 7.16 -6.86
C LEU A 191 -19.23 7.21 -7.92
N LEU A 192 -19.79 6.04 -8.26
CA LEU A 192 -20.89 5.91 -9.20
C LEU A 192 -22.09 6.79 -8.83
N TYR A 193 -22.47 6.81 -7.55
CA TYR A 193 -23.61 7.63 -7.10
C TYR A 193 -23.29 9.12 -7.08
N VAL A 194 -22.05 9.52 -6.80
CA VAL A 194 -21.62 10.92 -6.91
C VAL A 194 -21.64 11.38 -8.36
N GLU A 195 -21.14 10.56 -9.30
CA GLU A 195 -21.20 10.85 -10.74
C GLU A 195 -22.65 10.99 -11.21
N GLN A 196 -23.52 10.08 -10.79
CA GLN A 196 -24.93 10.12 -11.14
C GLN A 196 -25.67 11.34 -10.58
N TRP A 197 -25.32 11.78 -9.36
CA TRP A 197 -25.81 13.03 -8.79
C TRP A 197 -25.37 14.24 -9.64
N TYR A 198 -24.10 14.23 -10.07
CA TYR A 198 -23.54 15.30 -10.88
C TYR A 198 -24.23 15.39 -12.25
N GLU A 199 -24.48 14.25 -12.90
CA GLU A 199 -25.24 14.18 -14.16
C GLU A 199 -26.68 14.67 -13.98
N MET A 200 -27.33 14.37 -12.86
CA MET A 200 -28.70 14.84 -12.59
C MET A 200 -28.77 16.36 -12.39
N LYS A 201 -27.76 16.96 -11.74
CA LYS A 201 -27.72 18.39 -11.46
C LYS A 201 -27.20 19.25 -12.62
N PHE A 202 -26.21 18.76 -13.35
CA PHE A 202 -25.48 19.52 -14.37
C PHE A 202 -25.66 18.99 -15.81
N GLY A 203 -26.36 17.87 -16.00
CA GLY A 203 -26.55 17.21 -17.28
C GLY A 203 -25.36 16.34 -17.70
N THR A 204 -25.46 15.67 -18.85
CA THR A 204 -24.38 14.87 -19.45
C THR A 204 -23.17 15.75 -19.82
N PHE A 205 -21.95 15.23 -19.62
CA PHE A 205 -20.65 15.89 -19.83
C PHE A 205 -20.49 16.56 -21.23
N THR A 206 -21.29 16.16 -22.22
CA THR A 206 -21.30 16.71 -23.59
C THR A 206 -21.92 18.11 -23.71
N ASP A 207 -22.65 18.61 -22.70
CA ASP A 207 -23.29 19.94 -22.73
C ASP A 207 -22.49 21.06 -22.04
N HIS A 208 -21.24 20.78 -21.63
CA HIS A 208 -20.32 21.77 -21.05
C HIS A 208 -19.94 22.92 -21.99
N GLY A 209 -20.36 22.89 -23.25
CA GLY A 209 -20.24 24.02 -24.19
C GLY A 209 -21.36 25.07 -24.12
N LYS A 210 -22.47 24.81 -23.40
CA LYS A 210 -23.64 25.73 -23.37
C LYS A 210 -24.10 26.18 -21.99
N SER A 211 -23.73 25.47 -20.92
CA SER A 211 -23.95 25.99 -19.57
C SER A 211 -22.77 26.85 -19.15
N LYS A 212 -22.90 28.17 -19.34
CA LYS A 212 -22.00 29.14 -18.72
C LYS A 212 -21.89 28.80 -17.22
N ARG A 213 -20.67 28.79 -16.69
CA ARG A 213 -20.35 28.95 -15.25
C ARG A 213 -20.86 30.31 -14.71
N GLY A 214 -22.15 30.60 -14.89
CA GLY A 214 -22.76 31.90 -14.67
C GLY A 214 -24.05 31.74 -13.89
N ASP A 215 -23.91 31.34 -12.63
CA ASP A 215 -24.59 31.84 -11.42
C ASP A 215 -24.48 30.76 -10.32
N VAL A 216 -23.26 30.59 -9.80
CA VAL A 216 -23.05 29.85 -8.54
C VAL A 216 -22.64 30.90 -7.51
N SER A 217 -23.59 31.75 -7.10
CA SER A 217 -23.44 32.69 -5.99
C SER A 217 -24.28 32.30 -4.77
N ASP A 218 -24.60 31.00 -4.59
CA ASP A 218 -25.20 30.49 -3.36
C ASP A 218 -24.12 29.91 -2.45
N SER A 219 -23.87 30.59 -1.32
CA SER A 219 -22.88 30.18 -0.31
C SER A 219 -23.13 28.78 0.26
N SER A 220 -24.37 28.28 0.25
CA SER A 220 -24.76 26.92 0.65
C SER A 220 -24.30 25.86 -0.35
N THR A 221 -24.43 26.12 -1.65
CA THR A 221 -24.02 25.21 -2.73
C THR A 221 -22.50 25.08 -2.77
N SER A 222 -21.76 26.17 -2.52
CA SER A 222 -20.29 26.13 -2.44
C SER A 222 -19.76 25.28 -1.28
N LYS A 223 -20.43 25.29 -0.11
CA LYS A 223 -20.07 24.44 1.04
C LYS A 223 -20.41 22.97 0.79
N SER A 224 -21.55 22.69 0.16
CA SER A 224 -21.92 21.33 -0.25
C SER A 224 -20.96 20.77 -1.31
N LEU A 225 -20.54 21.60 -2.28
CA LEU A 225 -19.53 21.22 -3.28
C LEU A 225 -18.16 20.93 -2.65
N LYS A 226 -17.69 21.76 -1.71
CA LYS A 226 -16.45 21.47 -0.95
C LYS A 226 -16.54 20.17 -0.14
N GLY A 227 -17.72 19.88 0.44
CA GLY A 227 -18.00 18.61 1.09
C GLY A 227 -17.90 17.42 0.13
N ILE A 228 -18.51 17.52 -1.04
CA ILE A 228 -18.47 16.49 -2.09
C ILE A 228 -17.03 16.30 -2.63
N GLU A 229 -16.28 17.38 -2.83
CA GLU A 229 -14.87 17.31 -3.24
C GLU A 229 -14.02 16.57 -2.19
N SER A 230 -14.24 16.85 -0.89
CA SER A 230 -13.55 16.15 0.19
C SER A 230 -13.91 14.66 0.24
N MET A 231 -15.17 14.31 0.01
CA MET A 231 -15.64 12.94 -0.07
C MET A 231 -15.03 12.21 -1.27
N LEU A 232 -15.03 12.83 -2.45
CA LEU A 232 -14.40 12.28 -3.67
C LEU A 232 -12.91 12.03 -3.46
N ILE A 233 -12.19 12.98 -2.86
CA ILE A 233 -10.77 12.81 -2.50
C ILE A 233 -10.58 11.58 -1.61
N ASN A 234 -11.44 11.38 -0.60
CA ASN A 234 -11.38 10.22 0.28
C ASN A 234 -11.75 8.91 -0.43
N ILE A 235 -12.71 8.96 -1.37
CA ILE A 235 -13.08 7.82 -2.22
C ILE A 235 -11.88 7.41 -3.07
N PHE A 236 -11.25 8.33 -3.80
CA PHE A 236 -10.07 8.03 -4.64
C PHE A 236 -8.88 7.54 -3.81
N LYS A 237 -8.63 8.14 -2.64
CA LYS A 237 -7.64 7.63 -1.66
C LYS A 237 -7.95 6.18 -1.27
N GLY A 238 -9.23 5.84 -1.06
CA GLY A 238 -9.69 4.49 -0.72
C GLY A 238 -9.63 3.47 -1.86
N VAL A 239 -9.80 3.92 -3.12
CA VAL A 239 -9.60 3.10 -4.33
C VAL A 239 -8.11 2.80 -4.53
N GLY A 240 -7.23 3.72 -4.14
CA GLY A 240 -5.79 3.61 -4.36
C GLY A 240 -5.36 4.13 -5.74
N GLU A 241 -6.16 4.97 -6.38
CA GLU A 241 -5.79 5.67 -7.61
C GLU A 241 -5.02 6.95 -7.28
N SER A 242 -3.76 7.03 -7.73
CA SER A 242 -2.90 8.19 -7.48
C SER A 242 -3.23 9.41 -8.34
N ASP A 243 -3.74 9.18 -9.55
CA ASP A 243 -3.76 10.22 -10.58
C ASP A 243 -5.03 11.08 -10.47
N SER A 244 -6.12 10.50 -9.97
CA SER A 244 -7.44 11.13 -9.89
C SER A 244 -7.46 12.37 -8.97
N LEU A 245 -6.55 12.46 -7.99
CA LEU A 245 -6.44 13.62 -7.10
C LEU A 245 -6.00 14.91 -7.82
N TYR A 246 -5.17 14.80 -8.87
CA TYR A 246 -4.72 15.97 -9.62
C TYR A 246 -5.85 16.64 -10.41
N ALA A 247 -6.90 15.89 -10.77
CA ALA A 247 -8.07 16.43 -11.46
C ALA A 247 -8.88 17.39 -10.57
N PHE A 248 -8.93 17.14 -9.26
CA PHE A 248 -9.67 17.97 -8.29
C PHE A 248 -8.83 19.13 -7.75
N ALA A 249 -7.50 19.04 -7.85
CA ALA A 249 -6.56 20.07 -7.42
C ALA A 249 -6.43 21.26 -8.39
N THR A 250 -7.54 21.71 -8.97
CA THR A 250 -7.55 22.87 -9.88
C THR A 250 -7.58 24.21 -9.12
N ASN A 251 -8.04 24.21 -7.88
CA ASN A 251 -8.06 25.39 -7.00
C ASN A 251 -6.71 25.56 -6.28
N VAL A 252 -6.21 26.80 -6.19
CA VAL A 252 -4.91 27.17 -5.59
C VAL A 252 -5.01 27.34 -4.06
N ASP A 253 -6.00 26.72 -3.42
CA ASP A 253 -6.21 26.82 -1.97
C ASP A 253 -5.08 26.14 -1.19
N LEU A 254 -4.73 26.66 -0.01
CA LEU A 254 -3.65 26.09 0.82
C LEU A 254 -3.98 24.64 1.27
N GLU A 255 -5.27 24.34 1.47
CA GLU A 255 -5.76 23.01 1.84
C GLU A 255 -5.70 22.01 0.67
N THR A 256 -5.91 22.44 -0.57
CA THR A 256 -5.73 21.56 -1.74
C THR A 256 -4.25 21.26 -1.96
N GLN A 257 -3.37 22.27 -1.81
CA GLN A 257 -1.91 22.07 -1.85
C GLN A 257 -1.44 21.08 -0.78
N LEU A 258 -1.96 21.20 0.45
CA LEU A 258 -1.68 20.27 1.53
C LEU A 258 -1.99 18.82 1.12
N ARG A 259 -3.20 18.58 0.60
CA ARG A 259 -3.65 17.24 0.17
C ARG A 259 -2.80 16.68 -0.97
N ILE A 260 -2.32 17.51 -1.89
CA ILE A 260 -1.37 17.10 -2.94
C ILE A 260 -0.04 16.69 -2.33
N PHE A 261 0.51 17.48 -1.40
CA PHE A 261 1.79 17.16 -0.77
C PHE A 261 1.74 15.87 0.05
N GLU A 262 0.64 15.60 0.74
CA GLU A 262 0.42 14.31 1.41
C GLU A 262 0.40 13.14 0.43
N HIS A 263 -0.28 13.32 -0.70
CA HIS A 263 -0.40 12.31 -1.73
C HIS A 263 0.93 12.01 -2.42
N GLU A 264 1.70 13.05 -2.78
CA GLU A 264 3.03 12.93 -3.39
C GLU A 264 4.10 12.43 -2.41
N GLY A 265 3.79 12.37 -1.10
CA GLY A 265 4.77 12.06 -0.07
C GLY A 265 5.84 13.15 0.11
N LYS A 266 5.57 14.38 -0.32
CA LYS A 266 6.43 15.56 -0.11
C LYS A 266 6.16 16.16 1.26
N TRP A 267 6.50 15.39 2.29
CA TRP A 267 6.20 15.70 3.69
C TRP A 267 6.93 16.95 4.20
N ASP A 268 8.06 17.32 3.58
CA ASP A 268 8.84 18.53 3.86
C ASP A 268 8.05 19.81 3.55
N LYS A 269 7.30 19.80 2.45
CA LYS A 269 6.41 20.88 2.05
C LYS A 269 5.10 20.84 2.82
N ALA A 270 4.54 19.63 3.01
CA ALA A 270 3.33 19.45 3.80
C ALA A 270 3.50 20.01 5.23
N LEU A 271 4.63 19.75 5.88
CA LEU A 271 4.94 20.26 7.22
C LEU A 271 4.90 21.80 7.28
N GLN A 272 5.50 22.47 6.29
CA GLN A 272 5.47 23.93 6.20
C GLN A 272 4.04 24.45 5.99
N THR A 273 3.27 23.78 5.14
CA THR A 273 1.86 24.15 4.90
C THR A 273 1.00 23.94 6.15
N TYR A 274 1.20 22.86 6.90
CA TYR A 274 0.53 22.61 8.17
C TYR A 274 0.87 23.70 9.20
N ASP A 275 2.13 24.10 9.30
CA ASP A 275 2.55 25.20 10.19
C ASP A 275 1.89 26.54 9.82
N ILE A 276 1.79 26.86 8.52
CA ILE A 276 1.07 28.04 8.04
C ILE A 276 -0.43 27.96 8.35
N LEU A 277 -1.07 26.80 8.16
CA LEU A 277 -2.49 26.60 8.45
C LEU A 277 -2.79 26.72 9.95
N LEU A 278 -1.94 26.15 10.80
CA LEU A 278 -2.07 26.21 12.25
C LEU A 278 -1.85 27.64 12.78
N SER A 279 -0.83 28.33 12.27
CA SER A 279 -0.56 29.73 12.63
C SER A 279 -1.62 30.71 12.12
N SER A 280 -2.28 30.40 11.00
CA SER A 280 -3.38 31.22 10.45
C SER A 280 -4.70 31.00 11.20
N ASN A 281 -4.95 29.79 11.72
CA ASN A 281 -6.22 29.43 12.34
C ASN A 281 -6.28 29.61 13.87
N SER A 282 -5.16 29.83 14.59
CA SER A 282 -5.23 30.16 16.03
C SER A 282 -3.98 30.83 16.64
N GLY A 283 -4.20 31.67 17.65
CA GLY A 283 -3.17 32.14 18.59
C GLY A 283 -2.94 31.20 19.79
N ARG A 284 -3.59 30.03 19.85
CA ARG A 284 -3.46 28.98 20.88
C ARG A 284 -3.80 27.60 20.32
N VAL A 285 -2.91 26.62 20.52
CA VAL A 285 -2.99 25.22 20.05
C VAL A 285 -4.31 24.49 20.38
N GLN A 286 -5.05 24.96 21.38
CA GLN A 286 -6.28 24.31 21.90
C GLN A 286 -7.55 24.55 21.06
N ASP A 287 -7.58 25.57 20.20
CA ASP A 287 -8.74 25.87 19.32
C ASP A 287 -8.53 25.35 17.88
N CYS A 288 -7.41 24.68 17.60
CA CYS A 288 -7.11 24.10 16.31
C CYS A 288 -7.99 22.86 16.05
N PRO A 289 -8.52 22.67 14.82
CA PRO A 289 -9.18 21.43 14.44
C PRO A 289 -8.25 20.23 14.69
N GLU A 290 -8.77 19.19 15.36
CA GLU A 290 -8.00 17.98 15.72
C GLU A 290 -7.34 17.32 14.49
N ASP A 291 -7.99 17.45 13.33
CA ASP A 291 -7.51 16.92 12.05
C ASP A 291 -6.16 17.53 11.62
N TYR A 292 -5.94 18.84 11.82
CA TYR A 292 -4.66 19.48 11.46
C TYR A 292 -3.55 19.10 12.45
N VAL A 293 -3.88 18.92 13.73
CA VAL A 293 -2.91 18.47 14.74
C VAL A 293 -2.48 17.02 14.48
N ALA A 294 -3.44 16.14 14.17
CA ALA A 294 -3.16 14.76 13.77
C ALA A 294 -2.40 14.68 12.45
N GLY A 295 -2.77 15.50 11.45
CA GLY A 295 -2.08 15.62 10.16
C GLY A 295 -0.63 16.08 10.30
N MET A 296 -0.38 17.11 11.11
CA MET A 296 0.96 17.63 11.42
C MET A 296 1.82 16.55 12.09
N ALA A 297 1.26 15.85 13.08
CA ALA A 297 1.99 14.78 13.75
C ALA A 297 2.28 13.60 12.81
N ASN A 298 1.36 13.25 11.91
CA ASN A 298 1.59 12.23 10.88
C ASN A 298 2.66 12.65 9.87
N CYS A 299 2.73 13.93 9.49
CA CYS A 299 3.82 14.47 8.66
C CYS A 299 5.18 14.38 9.35
N MET A 300 5.25 14.72 10.63
CA MET A 300 6.50 14.58 11.39
C MET A 300 6.95 13.11 11.46
N LYS A 301 6.01 12.16 11.60
CA LYS A 301 6.33 10.73 11.59
C LYS A 301 6.83 10.26 10.22
N SER A 302 6.18 10.66 9.15
CA SER A 302 6.55 10.24 7.79
C SER A 302 7.88 10.85 7.34
N LEU A 303 8.29 11.99 7.91
CA LEU A 303 9.65 12.54 7.80
C LEU A 303 10.72 11.77 8.60
N GLY A 304 10.32 10.87 9.49
CA GLY A 304 11.23 10.16 10.41
C GLY A 304 11.44 10.86 11.75
N CYS A 305 10.82 12.02 11.99
CA CYS A 305 10.91 12.81 13.23
C CYS A 305 9.95 12.31 14.32
N SER A 306 10.00 11.01 14.60
CA SER A 306 9.14 10.30 15.56
C SER A 306 9.18 10.89 16.99
N TYR A 307 10.36 11.35 17.44
CA TYR A 307 10.51 11.97 18.76
C TYR A 307 9.78 13.32 18.86
N LEU A 308 9.89 14.17 17.84
CA LEU A 308 9.21 15.48 17.82
C LEU A 308 7.70 15.31 17.72
N ALA A 309 7.23 14.35 16.91
CA ALA A 309 5.81 14.02 16.82
C ALA A 309 5.23 13.66 18.20
N ASN A 310 5.96 12.89 19.01
CA ASN A 310 5.51 12.54 20.36
C ASN A 310 5.44 13.73 21.30
N LEU A 311 6.44 14.62 21.28
CA LEU A 311 6.43 15.81 22.11
C LEU A 311 5.24 16.70 21.74
N TYR A 312 5.05 16.93 20.45
CA TYR A 312 3.95 17.74 19.93
C TYR A 312 2.58 17.19 20.34
N GLU A 313 2.35 15.89 20.20
CA GLU A 313 1.07 15.28 20.59
C GLU A 313 0.84 15.24 22.10
N ASN A 314 1.90 15.04 22.89
CA ASN A 314 1.82 15.09 24.35
C ASN A 314 1.49 16.50 24.85
N GLU A 315 1.98 17.53 24.16
CA GLU A 315 1.68 18.94 24.48
C GLU A 315 0.31 19.39 23.95
N ALA A 316 -0.12 18.88 22.80
CA ALA A 316 -1.38 19.27 22.16
C ALA A 316 -2.63 18.72 22.88
N ARG A 317 -2.53 17.68 23.72
CA ARG A 317 -3.70 17.06 24.38
C ARG A 317 -3.76 17.29 25.90
N PRO A 318 -4.94 17.66 26.46
CA PRO A 318 -5.13 17.72 27.90
C PRO A 318 -5.13 16.32 28.53
N ALA A 319 -4.57 16.21 29.74
CA ALA A 319 -4.29 14.98 30.49
C ALA A 319 -5.50 14.07 30.87
N LYS A 320 -6.70 14.27 30.28
CA LYS A 320 -7.94 13.56 30.64
C LYS A 320 -8.58 12.73 29.51
N VAL A 321 -8.00 12.67 28.32
CA VAL A 321 -8.54 11.85 27.22
C VAL A 321 -8.00 10.41 27.32
N THR A 322 -8.89 9.43 27.18
CA THR A 322 -8.54 8.00 27.11
C THR A 322 -7.45 7.75 26.07
N LEU A 323 -6.45 6.91 26.39
CA LEU A 323 -5.35 6.60 25.47
C LEU A 323 -5.90 6.17 24.09
N SER A 324 -5.55 6.92 23.05
CA SER A 324 -6.05 6.70 21.69
C SER A 324 -5.32 5.52 21.02
N GLU A 325 -5.98 4.83 20.08
CA GLU A 325 -5.42 3.72 19.30
C GLU A 325 -4.08 4.09 18.63
N GLU A 326 -3.95 5.34 18.19
CA GLU A 326 -2.74 5.85 17.57
C GLU A 326 -1.56 5.97 18.55
N GLN A 327 -1.80 6.19 19.84
CA GLN A 327 -0.73 6.28 20.85
C GLN A 327 -0.11 4.91 21.10
N PHE A 328 -0.95 3.87 21.15
CA PHE A 328 -0.44 2.50 21.19
C PHE A 328 0.33 2.16 19.92
N GLU A 329 -0.16 2.61 18.76
CA GLU A 329 0.57 2.46 17.49
C GLU A 329 1.98 3.03 17.57
N ARG A 330 2.09 4.28 18.01
CA ARG A 330 3.38 4.97 18.20
C ARG A 330 4.25 4.25 19.23
N ALA A 331 3.67 3.86 20.35
CA ALA A 331 4.41 3.25 21.45
C ALA A 331 5.06 1.94 21.03
N TRP A 332 4.35 1.05 20.32
CA TRP A 332 4.98 -0.17 19.84
C TRP A 332 5.94 0.08 18.67
N GLN A 333 5.63 1.00 17.75
CA GLN A 333 6.55 1.35 16.63
C GLN A 333 7.89 1.94 17.12
N GLN A 334 7.86 2.73 18.20
CA GLN A 334 9.05 3.37 18.77
C GLN A 334 9.66 2.60 19.94
N CYS A 335 9.12 1.42 20.27
CA CYS A 335 9.58 0.59 21.38
C CYS A 335 9.51 1.30 22.75
N ILE A 336 8.49 2.14 22.96
CA ILE A 336 8.24 2.84 24.22
C ILE A 336 7.33 1.96 25.09
N TRP A 337 7.94 1.28 26.07
CA TRP A 337 7.24 0.33 26.95
C TRP A 337 6.71 0.95 28.26
N LYS A 338 6.42 2.25 28.27
CA LYS A 338 6.01 2.98 29.48
C LYS A 338 4.50 3.03 29.67
N LEU A 339 3.72 2.62 28.67
CA LEU A 339 2.26 2.64 28.74
C LEU A 339 1.74 1.43 29.54
N PRO A 340 0.67 1.60 30.33
CA PRO A 340 0.07 0.51 31.10
C PRO A 340 -0.48 -0.56 30.14
N ALA A 341 -0.14 -1.83 30.41
CA ALA A 341 -0.74 -2.98 29.74
C ALA A 341 -2.19 -3.17 30.22
N ILE A 342 -3.06 -3.73 29.36
CA ILE A 342 -4.47 -3.97 29.72
C ILE A 342 -4.59 -5.15 30.68
N ASP A 343 -5.43 -5.00 31.71
CA ASP A 343 -6.11 -6.13 32.35
C ASP A 343 -7.19 -6.67 31.41
N LEU A 344 -6.93 -7.82 30.78
CA LEU A 344 -7.80 -8.48 29.79
C LEU A 344 -9.26 -8.71 30.28
N ASN A 345 -9.51 -8.54 31.58
CA ASN A 345 -10.80 -8.72 32.24
C ASN A 345 -11.72 -7.49 32.17
N VAL A 346 -11.23 -6.29 31.83
CA VAL A 346 -11.97 -5.02 31.99
C VAL A 346 -12.51 -4.45 30.67
N THR A 347 -11.87 -4.71 29.53
CA THR A 347 -12.26 -4.10 28.25
C THR A 347 -12.99 -5.09 27.35
N GLU A 348 -14.30 -4.91 27.15
CA GLU A 348 -15.13 -5.75 26.26
C GLU A 348 -14.68 -5.71 24.78
N ARG A 349 -13.87 -4.72 24.37
CA ARG A 349 -13.35 -4.55 22.99
C ARG A 349 -11.96 -3.91 22.97
N PRO A 350 -10.86 -4.67 23.06
CA PRO A 350 -9.52 -4.10 22.92
C PRO A 350 -9.27 -3.65 21.47
N ASN A 351 -8.70 -2.46 21.32
CA ASN A 351 -8.30 -1.91 20.01
C ASN A 351 -7.16 -2.73 19.39
N LEU A 352 -6.99 -2.65 18.06
CA LEU A 352 -6.03 -3.48 17.34
C LEU A 352 -4.60 -3.18 17.78
N ASN A 353 -4.19 -1.90 17.69
CA ASN A 353 -2.83 -1.47 18.04
C ASN A 353 -2.50 -1.70 19.51
N GLN A 354 -3.51 -1.62 20.38
CA GLN A 354 -3.36 -1.90 21.80
C GLN A 354 -3.12 -3.38 22.06
N SER A 355 -3.83 -4.27 21.36
CA SER A 355 -3.62 -5.71 21.44
C SER A 355 -2.23 -6.13 20.93
N ILE A 356 -1.74 -5.47 19.87
CA ILE A 356 -0.35 -5.66 19.37
C ILE A 356 0.67 -5.24 20.42
N TYR A 357 0.49 -4.08 21.05
CA TYR A 357 1.36 -3.62 22.14
C TYR A 357 1.38 -4.62 23.31
N ASN A 358 0.22 -5.17 23.69
CA ASN A 358 0.13 -6.19 24.73
C ASN A 358 0.90 -7.46 24.36
N CYS A 359 0.81 -7.94 23.12
CA CYS A 359 1.60 -9.08 22.65
C CYS A 359 3.10 -8.82 22.80
N LEU A 360 3.58 -7.64 22.41
CA LEU A 360 5.00 -7.29 22.52
C LEU A 360 5.46 -7.12 23.96
N HIS A 361 4.62 -6.54 24.82
CA HIS A 361 4.85 -6.48 26.26
C HIS A 361 4.94 -7.89 26.87
N ALA A 362 4.03 -8.79 26.49
CA ALA A 362 4.03 -10.20 26.91
C ALA A 362 5.33 -10.91 26.49
N LEU A 363 5.78 -10.70 25.26
CA LEU A 363 7.05 -11.25 24.75
C LEU A 363 8.24 -10.79 25.58
N ARG A 364 8.26 -9.52 25.98
CA ARG A 364 9.33 -8.97 26.82
C ARG A 364 9.31 -9.54 28.24
N VAL A 365 8.13 -9.66 28.83
CA VAL A 365 7.93 -10.22 30.19
C VAL A 365 8.09 -11.76 30.20
N LYS A 366 8.00 -12.40 29.02
CA LYS A 366 8.01 -13.86 28.80
C LYS A 366 6.78 -14.58 29.34
N ASP A 367 5.63 -13.92 29.29
CA ASP A 367 4.34 -14.52 29.65
C ASP A 367 3.67 -15.12 28.40
N THR A 368 3.67 -16.46 28.31
CA THR A 368 3.13 -17.20 27.15
C THR A 368 1.61 -17.22 27.11
N ASP A 369 0.96 -17.25 28.28
CA ASP A 369 -0.50 -17.41 28.38
C ASP A 369 -1.18 -16.08 28.04
N PHE A 370 -0.65 -14.98 28.59
CA PHE A 370 -1.09 -13.63 28.25
C PHE A 370 -0.80 -13.29 26.78
N PHE A 371 0.30 -13.79 26.22
CA PHE A 371 0.64 -13.63 24.82
C PHE A 371 -0.38 -14.32 23.89
N GLU A 372 -0.70 -15.59 24.12
CA GLU A 372 -1.67 -16.32 23.28
C GLU A 372 -3.08 -15.71 23.42
N ALA A 373 -3.49 -15.29 24.62
CA ALA A 373 -4.74 -14.56 24.81
C ALA A 373 -4.78 -13.26 23.99
N SER A 374 -3.74 -12.43 24.06
CA SER A 374 -3.63 -11.18 23.30
C SER A 374 -3.56 -11.40 21.79
N LYS A 375 -2.84 -12.44 21.33
CA LYS A 375 -2.73 -12.83 19.93
C LYS A 375 -4.08 -13.24 19.34
N THR A 376 -4.87 -14.04 20.06
CA THR A 376 -6.21 -14.43 19.60
C THR A 376 -7.13 -13.21 19.43
N LEU A 377 -6.96 -12.18 20.26
CA LEU A 377 -7.69 -10.91 20.12
C LEU A 377 -7.26 -10.13 18.87
N VAL A 378 -5.95 -10.02 18.60
CA VAL A 378 -5.45 -9.40 17.35
C VAL A 378 -6.02 -10.14 16.14
N HIS A 379 -5.96 -11.47 16.13
CA HIS A 379 -6.47 -12.30 15.04
C HIS A 379 -7.98 -12.10 14.83
N LYS A 380 -8.78 -12.13 15.91
CA LYS A 380 -10.23 -11.86 15.85
C LYS A 380 -10.54 -10.46 15.33
N CYS A 381 -9.81 -9.43 15.77
CA CYS A 381 -10.02 -8.06 15.30
C CYS A 381 -9.64 -7.90 13.83
N ALA A 382 -8.54 -8.50 13.38
CA ALA A 382 -8.12 -8.46 11.98
C ALA A 382 -9.14 -9.14 11.05
N VAL A 383 -9.61 -10.34 11.42
CA VAL A 383 -10.64 -11.05 10.65
C VAL A 383 -11.97 -10.27 10.66
N LYS A 384 -12.34 -9.67 11.79
CA LYS A 384 -13.55 -8.83 11.86
C LYS A 384 -13.45 -7.61 10.94
N LYS A 385 -12.30 -6.92 10.91
CA LYS A 385 -12.06 -5.79 9.98
C LYS A 385 -12.14 -6.23 8.52
N LEU A 386 -11.60 -7.41 8.19
CA LEU A 386 -11.69 -8.00 6.84
C LEU A 386 -13.13 -8.37 6.46
N CYS A 387 -13.92 -8.94 7.38
CA CYS A 387 -15.33 -9.23 7.14
C CYS A 387 -16.17 -7.95 7.01
N GLN A 388 -15.75 -6.86 7.64
CA GLN A 388 -16.43 -5.57 7.58
C GLN A 388 -16.05 -4.73 6.36
N SER A 389 -14.92 -5.03 5.70
CA SER A 389 -14.53 -4.35 4.46
C SER A 389 -15.45 -4.77 3.32
N GLY A 390 -15.95 -3.79 2.55
CA GLY A 390 -16.73 -4.05 1.35
C GLY A 390 -15.94 -4.90 0.33
N PRO A 391 -16.63 -5.67 -0.53
CA PRO A 391 -16.00 -6.57 -1.50
C PRO A 391 -15.12 -5.86 -2.54
N GLU A 392 -15.21 -4.53 -2.62
CA GLU A 392 -14.57 -3.69 -3.63
C GLU A 392 -13.23 -3.10 -3.19
N SER A 393 -12.96 -2.96 -1.88
CA SER A 393 -11.75 -2.28 -1.41
C SER A 393 -10.56 -3.23 -1.29
N THR A 394 -9.65 -3.14 -2.26
CA THR A 394 -8.37 -3.86 -2.24
C THR A 394 -7.42 -3.30 -1.17
N VAL A 395 -7.40 -1.98 -0.96
CA VAL A 395 -6.55 -1.31 0.04
C VAL A 395 -6.89 -1.77 1.46
N ALA A 396 -8.17 -1.76 1.85
CA ALA A 396 -8.59 -2.19 3.19
C ALA A 396 -8.38 -3.71 3.42
N ALA A 397 -8.54 -4.52 2.36
CA ALA A 397 -8.21 -5.94 2.41
C ALA A 397 -6.70 -6.15 2.61
N ASN A 398 -5.86 -5.42 1.89
CA ASN A 398 -4.40 -5.48 2.02
C ASN A 398 -3.94 -5.09 3.44
N GLU A 399 -4.48 -4.01 4.02
CA GLU A 399 -4.20 -3.62 5.41
C GLU A 399 -4.51 -4.77 6.39
N SER A 400 -5.66 -5.43 6.22
CA SER A 400 -6.07 -6.54 7.09
C SER A 400 -5.17 -7.78 6.89
N ILE A 401 -4.77 -8.08 5.65
CA ILE A 401 -3.84 -9.19 5.34
C ILE A 401 -2.47 -8.94 5.98
N ILE A 402 -1.98 -7.71 5.98
CA ILE A 402 -0.71 -7.33 6.61
C ILE A 402 -0.77 -7.55 8.11
N VAL A 403 -1.88 -7.17 8.75
CA VAL A 403 -2.08 -7.44 10.18
C VAL A 403 -2.09 -8.95 10.47
N LEU A 404 -2.64 -9.79 9.57
CA LEU A 404 -2.54 -11.25 9.70
C LEU A 404 -1.11 -11.76 9.54
N GLN A 405 -0.33 -11.20 8.61
CA GLN A 405 1.10 -11.50 8.48
C GLN A 405 1.88 -11.08 9.74
N MET A 406 1.54 -9.93 10.33
CA MET A 406 2.10 -9.47 11.60
C MET A 406 1.82 -10.46 12.75
N VAL A 407 0.63 -11.06 12.80
CA VAL A 407 0.30 -12.11 13.79
C VAL A 407 1.16 -13.37 13.59
N ASP A 408 1.40 -13.78 12.35
CA ASP A 408 2.28 -14.92 12.03
C ASP A 408 3.72 -14.64 12.47
N LEU A 409 4.24 -13.43 12.23
CA LEU A 409 5.55 -12.99 12.72
C LEU A 409 5.65 -13.05 14.24
N LEU A 410 4.62 -12.59 14.95
CA LEU A 410 4.56 -12.66 16.42
C LEU A 410 4.55 -14.11 16.92
N SER A 411 3.78 -15.00 16.27
CA SER A 411 3.72 -16.43 16.63
C SER A 411 5.10 -17.08 16.57
N LYS A 412 5.77 -16.95 15.42
CA LYS A 412 7.10 -17.52 15.19
C LYS A 412 8.13 -16.99 16.18
N SER A 413 8.06 -15.69 16.49
CA SER A 413 8.98 -15.07 17.45
C SER A 413 8.76 -15.57 18.89
N CYS A 414 7.53 -15.92 19.26
CA CYS A 414 7.23 -16.54 20.55
C CYS A 414 7.78 -17.98 20.63
N GLU A 415 7.58 -18.78 19.58
CA GLU A 415 8.07 -20.16 19.49
C GLU A 415 9.61 -20.24 19.62
N GLU A 416 10.33 -19.30 18.99
CA GLU A 416 11.80 -19.19 19.11
C GLU A 416 12.24 -18.80 20.53
N ASN A 417 11.52 -17.91 21.21
CA ASN A 417 11.82 -17.55 22.60
C ASN A 417 11.58 -18.72 23.57
N VAL A 418 10.50 -19.49 23.39
CA VAL A 418 10.17 -20.64 24.23
C VAL A 418 11.22 -21.75 24.07
N THR A 419 11.67 -22.03 22.85
CA THR A 419 12.70 -23.05 22.57
C THR A 419 14.09 -22.67 23.08
N SER A 420 14.37 -21.36 23.23
CA SER A 420 15.60 -20.87 23.88
C SER A 420 15.63 -21.05 25.41
N GLY A 421 14.46 -21.23 26.04
CA GLY A 421 14.29 -21.29 27.49
C GLY A 421 14.34 -22.68 28.13
N VAL A 422 14.36 -23.78 27.34
CA VAL A 422 14.38 -25.15 27.88
C VAL A 422 15.83 -25.64 28.10
N PRO A 423 16.31 -25.80 29.34
CA PRO A 423 17.61 -26.39 29.63
C PRO A 423 17.46 -27.92 29.64
N GLY A 424 17.84 -28.60 28.54
CA GLY A 424 17.81 -30.06 28.54
C GLY A 424 18.03 -30.80 27.21
N LEU A 425 17.99 -30.12 26.06
CA LEU A 425 18.25 -30.76 24.76
C LEU A 425 19.63 -30.40 24.23
N SER A 426 20.40 -31.43 23.89
CA SER A 426 21.85 -31.49 23.67
C SER A 426 22.49 -30.37 22.82
N PRO A 427 23.79 -30.05 23.05
CA PRO A 427 24.47 -28.90 22.44
C PRO A 427 25.02 -29.13 21.02
N GLY A 428 24.71 -30.27 20.39
CA GLY A 428 25.44 -30.76 19.21
C GLY A 428 24.95 -30.28 17.84
N ALA A 429 23.80 -29.61 17.74
CA ALA A 429 23.19 -29.25 16.44
C ALA A 429 22.46 -27.90 16.47
N ARG A 430 23.02 -26.90 17.17
CA ARG A 430 22.45 -25.54 17.21
C ARG A 430 23.45 -24.56 16.62
N SER A 431 23.43 -24.36 15.30
CA SER A 431 23.64 -22.99 14.83
C SER A 431 22.45 -22.20 15.39
N ASN A 432 22.70 -21.10 16.09
CA ASN A 432 21.63 -20.28 16.66
C ASN A 432 21.11 -19.33 15.55
N PRO A 433 19.99 -19.61 14.85
CA PRO A 433 19.45 -18.72 13.82
C PRO A 433 19.04 -17.33 14.36
N SER A 434 18.84 -17.21 15.67
CA SER A 434 18.46 -15.96 16.35
C SER A 434 19.56 -14.87 16.32
N ARG A 435 20.85 -15.25 16.21
CA ARG A 435 21.95 -14.26 16.30
C ARG A 435 22.33 -13.62 14.95
N ASP A 436 21.87 -14.17 13.83
CA ASP A 436 22.31 -13.78 12.47
C ASP A 436 21.21 -13.13 11.62
N GLY A 437 20.16 -12.55 12.23
CA GLY A 437 19.10 -11.87 11.48
C GLY A 437 18.31 -12.80 10.55
N THR A 438 18.34 -14.11 10.82
CA THR A 438 17.79 -15.14 9.93
C THR A 438 16.26 -15.15 9.93
N LEU A 439 15.59 -14.52 10.89
CA LEU A 439 14.13 -14.33 10.91
C LEU A 439 13.58 -13.63 9.64
N LEU A 440 14.37 -12.75 9.00
CA LEU A 440 14.02 -12.15 7.70
C LEU A 440 14.13 -13.16 6.54
N LYS A 441 15.10 -14.09 6.61
CA LYS A 441 15.24 -15.19 5.66
C LYS A 441 14.12 -16.23 5.84
N PHE A 442 13.73 -16.51 7.08
CA PHE A 442 12.68 -17.50 7.41
C PHE A 442 11.28 -17.06 6.98
N ASN A 443 11.00 -15.77 6.91
CA ASN A 443 9.66 -15.30 6.51
C ASN A 443 9.45 -15.17 5.00
N LYS A 444 10.37 -15.62 4.14
CA LYS A 444 10.36 -15.30 2.70
C LYS A 444 10.26 -13.79 2.40
N ILE A 445 10.28 -12.91 3.41
CA ILE A 445 10.32 -11.46 3.24
C ILE A 445 11.64 -11.06 2.57
N GLY A 446 12.74 -11.69 2.99
CA GLY A 446 14.02 -11.61 2.29
C GLY A 446 14.10 -12.38 0.96
N ALA A 447 13.08 -13.17 0.61
CA ALA A 447 12.99 -13.93 -0.65
C ALA A 447 12.03 -13.30 -1.66
N TYR A 448 11.22 -12.30 -1.26
CA TYR A 448 10.59 -11.44 -2.25
C TYR A 448 11.70 -10.64 -2.92
N ASN A 449 11.74 -10.75 -4.24
CA ASN A 449 12.61 -9.96 -5.07
C ASN A 449 12.39 -8.49 -4.68
N VAL A 450 13.45 -7.74 -4.37
CA VAL A 450 13.29 -6.37 -3.85
C VAL A 450 12.45 -5.51 -4.81
N ASN A 451 12.51 -5.83 -6.10
CA ASN A 451 11.69 -5.27 -7.18
C ASN A 451 10.16 -5.42 -6.99
N GLU A 452 9.65 -6.53 -6.42
CA GLU A 452 8.21 -6.69 -6.13
C GLU A 452 7.78 -5.92 -4.87
N LEU A 453 8.74 -5.60 -4.00
CA LEU A 453 8.50 -4.85 -2.75
C LEU A 453 8.48 -3.34 -2.99
N VAL A 454 9.02 -2.85 -4.11
CA VAL A 454 9.08 -1.42 -4.44
C VAL A 454 7.66 -0.83 -4.57
N ASP A 455 6.79 -1.49 -5.33
CA ASP A 455 5.40 -1.04 -5.55
C ASP A 455 4.53 -1.18 -4.29
N ARG A 456 4.94 -2.01 -3.34
CA ARG A 456 4.20 -2.33 -2.10
C ARG A 456 4.86 -1.77 -0.84
N HIS A 457 5.85 -0.90 -0.94
CA HIS A 457 6.62 -0.47 0.23
C HIS A 457 5.76 0.20 1.30
N ASN A 458 4.77 1.01 0.91
CA ASN A 458 3.84 1.62 1.86
C ASN A 458 3.04 0.59 2.66
N LEU A 459 2.70 -0.54 2.05
CA LEU A 459 2.00 -1.65 2.69
C LEU A 459 2.93 -2.41 3.66
N LEU A 460 4.23 -2.50 3.37
CA LEU A 460 5.18 -3.29 4.17
C LEU A 460 5.77 -2.55 5.37
N LYS A 461 5.67 -1.21 5.42
CA LYS A 461 6.16 -0.38 6.53
C LYS A 461 5.76 -0.90 7.93
N PRO A 462 4.49 -1.30 8.19
CA PRO A 462 4.09 -1.82 9.50
C PRO A 462 4.82 -3.11 9.90
N ILE A 463 5.13 -3.97 8.93
CA ILE A 463 5.87 -5.22 9.17
C ILE A 463 7.30 -4.92 9.59
N PHE A 464 7.98 -3.98 8.93
CA PHE A 464 9.33 -3.58 9.31
C PHE A 464 9.39 -3.00 10.72
N LYS A 465 8.43 -2.13 11.06
CA LYS A 465 8.34 -1.54 12.41
C LYS A 465 8.02 -2.60 13.46
N LEU A 466 7.14 -3.56 13.17
CA LEU A 466 6.82 -4.63 14.11
C LEU A 466 8.04 -5.49 14.35
N TYR A 467 8.74 -5.88 13.29
CA TYR A 467 9.93 -6.69 13.40
C TYR A 467 11.02 -6.01 14.24
N ALA A 468 11.24 -4.71 14.04
CA ALA A 468 12.13 -3.93 14.92
C ALA A 468 11.65 -3.96 16.39
N SER A 469 10.35 -3.81 16.63
CA SER A 469 9.77 -3.84 17.99
C SER A 469 9.87 -5.21 18.67
N VAL A 470 9.78 -6.30 17.91
CA VAL A 470 9.98 -7.67 18.41
C VAL A 470 11.45 -7.87 18.79
N LEU A 471 12.38 -7.44 17.93
CA LEU A 471 13.81 -7.58 18.18
C LEU A 471 14.29 -6.75 19.38
N THR A 472 13.70 -5.57 19.61
CA THR A 472 13.97 -4.81 20.85
C THR A 472 13.36 -5.48 22.07
N ALA A 473 12.17 -6.08 21.97
CA ALA A 473 11.56 -6.83 23.07
C ALA A 473 12.39 -8.07 23.47
N ILE A 474 13.05 -8.72 22.51
CA ILE A 474 13.93 -9.90 22.71
C ILE A 474 15.37 -9.50 23.09
N ASP A 475 15.70 -8.19 23.06
CA ASP A 475 17.06 -7.64 23.26
C ASP A 475 18.12 -8.20 22.28
N CYS A 476 17.71 -8.49 21.02
CA CYS A 476 18.62 -8.96 19.97
C CYS A 476 19.21 -7.78 19.18
N LYS A 477 20.31 -7.21 19.69
CA LYS A 477 20.94 -6.02 19.09
C LYS A 477 21.50 -6.24 17.67
N ARG A 478 22.11 -7.40 17.40
CA ARG A 478 22.66 -7.73 16.06
C ARG A 478 21.54 -7.88 15.03
N GLY A 479 20.48 -8.61 15.38
CA GLY A 479 19.28 -8.72 14.55
C GLY A 479 18.63 -7.36 14.28
N LEU A 480 18.57 -6.50 15.29
CA LEU A 480 18.03 -5.14 15.14
C LEU A 480 18.82 -4.30 14.13
N THR A 481 20.15 -4.35 14.16
CA THR A 481 20.98 -3.65 13.18
C THR A 481 20.76 -4.19 11.76
N THR A 482 20.65 -5.51 11.59
CA THR A 482 20.35 -6.11 10.27
C THR A 482 18.96 -5.72 9.75
N ALA A 483 17.98 -5.61 10.64
CA ALA A 483 16.61 -5.22 10.32
C ALA A 483 16.53 -3.79 9.78
N HIS A 484 17.12 -2.85 10.50
CA HIS A 484 17.13 -1.44 10.08
C HIS A 484 18.00 -1.21 8.84
N LEU A 485 19.05 -2.01 8.63
CA LEU A 485 19.82 -1.96 7.38
C LEU A 485 18.98 -2.43 6.19
N TYR A 486 18.19 -3.50 6.36
CA TYR A 486 17.26 -3.94 5.32
C TYR A 486 16.17 -2.90 5.05
N GLU A 487 15.57 -2.33 6.11
CA GLU A 487 14.60 -1.23 5.98
C GLU A 487 15.21 -0.05 5.21
N ALA A 488 16.44 0.35 5.52
CA ALA A 488 17.13 1.44 4.82
C ALA A 488 17.34 1.13 3.33
N LYS A 489 17.75 -0.11 2.98
CA LYS A 489 17.94 -0.53 1.59
C LYS A 489 16.63 -0.49 0.80
N VAL A 490 15.55 -1.08 1.35
CA VAL A 490 14.23 -1.10 0.69
C VAL A 490 13.70 0.33 0.53
N SER A 491 13.79 1.17 1.57
CA SER A 491 13.34 2.56 1.48
C SER A 491 14.09 3.36 0.41
N ARG A 492 15.41 3.15 0.28
CA ARG A 492 16.23 3.77 -0.77
C ARG A 492 15.78 3.36 -2.17
N GLU A 493 15.55 2.06 -2.39
CA GLU A 493 15.10 1.55 -3.69
C GLU A 493 13.69 2.02 -4.05
N THR A 494 12.86 2.33 -3.05
CA THR A 494 11.52 2.91 -3.24
C THR A 494 11.53 4.44 -3.39
N ASN A 495 12.70 5.05 -3.47
CA ASN A 495 12.90 6.50 -3.53
C ASN A 495 12.34 7.28 -2.31
N ASN A 496 12.10 6.59 -1.19
CA ASN A 496 11.72 7.22 0.07
C ASN A 496 12.97 7.51 0.91
N LEU A 497 13.70 8.54 0.50
CA LEU A 497 15.02 8.87 1.04
C LEU A 497 14.97 9.24 2.52
N THR A 498 13.94 9.96 2.98
CA THR A 498 13.80 10.41 4.37
C THR A 498 13.79 9.22 5.34
N GLN A 499 12.96 8.21 5.08
CA GLN A 499 12.93 6.99 5.89
C GLN A 499 14.26 6.23 5.83
N GLY A 500 14.87 6.14 4.65
CA GLY A 500 16.19 5.54 4.48
C GLY A 500 17.26 6.22 5.33
N THR A 501 17.27 7.55 5.38
CA THR A 501 18.21 8.35 6.21
C THR A 501 18.00 8.11 7.69
N SER A 502 16.75 8.10 8.16
CA SER A 502 16.40 7.89 9.56
C SER A 502 16.83 6.50 10.03
N SER A 503 16.49 5.46 9.27
CA SER A 503 16.87 4.08 9.57
C SER A 503 18.38 3.89 9.57
N MET A 504 19.09 4.51 8.62
CA MET A 504 20.56 4.49 8.59
C MET A 504 21.18 5.22 9.80
N GLY A 505 20.55 6.31 10.26
CA GLY A 505 20.94 7.00 11.50
C GLY A 505 20.85 6.09 12.72
N VAL A 506 19.77 5.31 12.84
CA VAL A 506 19.61 4.30 13.91
C VAL A 506 20.68 3.21 13.79
N VAL A 507 20.94 2.69 12.58
CA VAL A 507 22.00 1.70 12.34
C VAL A 507 23.35 2.22 12.83
N LYS A 508 23.74 3.45 12.49
CA LYS A 508 25.00 4.06 12.97
C LYS A 508 25.10 4.09 14.49
N GLN A 509 24.00 4.46 15.17
CA GLN A 509 23.99 4.53 16.62
C GLN A 509 24.10 3.12 17.23
N LEU A 510 23.43 2.13 16.65
CA LEU A 510 23.56 0.73 17.07
C LEU A 510 24.95 0.16 16.79
N CYS A 511 25.60 0.51 15.68
CA CYS A 511 26.98 0.12 15.37
C CYS A 511 28.01 0.69 16.35
N ARG A 512 27.76 1.86 16.95
CA ARG A 512 28.63 2.40 18.01
C ARG A 512 28.50 1.61 19.32
N VAL A 513 27.29 1.13 19.62
CA VAL A 513 26.98 0.40 20.85
C VAL A 513 27.35 -1.08 20.74
N CYS A 514 27.14 -1.67 19.57
CA CYS A 514 27.44 -3.07 19.29
C CYS A 514 28.81 -3.12 18.61
N LYS A 515 29.82 -3.73 19.25
CA LYS A 515 31.05 -4.09 18.54
C LYS A 515 30.69 -5.14 17.48
N LEU A 516 30.50 -4.70 16.24
CA LEU A 516 30.10 -5.54 15.11
C LEU A 516 31.32 -6.17 14.45
N ASP A 517 31.09 -7.24 13.70
CA ASP A 517 32.11 -7.82 12.83
C ASP A 517 32.50 -6.81 11.74
N GLU A 518 33.79 -6.69 11.43
CA GLU A 518 34.31 -5.72 10.47
C GLU A 518 33.69 -5.89 9.06
N SER A 519 33.38 -7.11 8.64
CA SER A 519 32.68 -7.37 7.37
C SER A 519 31.28 -6.79 7.34
N PHE A 520 30.55 -6.86 8.46
CA PHE A 520 29.22 -6.29 8.56
C PHE A 520 29.27 -4.75 8.57
N GLU A 521 30.27 -4.17 9.22
CA GLU A 521 30.49 -2.72 9.22
C GLU A 521 30.75 -2.18 7.80
N ILE A 522 31.54 -2.89 6.99
CA ILE A 522 31.77 -2.51 5.59
C ILE A 522 30.46 -2.49 4.79
N GLY A 523 29.61 -3.51 4.96
CA GLY A 523 28.29 -3.54 4.33
C GLY A 523 27.39 -2.37 4.73
N VAL A 524 27.40 -1.98 6.02
CA VAL A 524 26.69 -0.80 6.52
C VAL A 524 27.20 0.48 5.86
N ARG A 525 28.53 0.65 5.76
CA ARG A 525 29.13 1.83 5.13
C ARG A 525 28.83 1.90 3.62
N ILE A 526 28.75 0.75 2.93
CA ILE A 526 28.33 0.70 1.52
C ILE A 526 26.91 1.26 1.34
N GLU A 527 25.95 0.80 2.13
CA GLU A 527 24.57 1.31 2.04
C GLU A 527 24.45 2.77 2.50
N GLU A 528 25.26 3.21 3.47
CA GLU A 528 25.35 4.62 3.86
C GLU A 528 25.77 5.51 2.70
N MET A 529 26.84 5.14 1.98
CA MET A 529 27.30 5.91 0.84
C MET A 529 26.25 5.97 -0.27
N LYS A 530 25.56 4.85 -0.56
CA LYS A 530 24.46 4.84 -1.53
C LYS A 530 23.34 5.79 -1.12
N ASN A 531 22.99 5.83 0.15
CA ASN A 531 21.97 6.73 0.67
C ASN A 531 22.40 8.21 0.57
N LEU A 532 23.66 8.55 0.90
CA LEU A 532 24.20 9.90 0.72
C LEU A 532 24.23 10.34 -0.74
N TRP A 533 24.55 9.41 -1.66
CA TRP A 533 24.52 9.66 -3.09
C TRP A 533 23.11 9.99 -3.57
N ASP A 534 22.12 9.17 -3.20
CA ASP A 534 20.73 9.35 -3.62
C ASP A 534 20.10 10.63 -3.02
N GLN A 535 20.61 11.13 -1.87
CA GLN A 535 20.26 12.44 -1.30
C GLN A 535 20.86 13.65 -2.05
N GLY A 536 21.75 13.44 -3.02
CA GLY A 536 22.46 14.50 -3.74
C GLY A 536 23.73 15.01 -3.04
N LEU A 537 24.19 14.36 -1.96
CA LEU A 537 25.46 14.68 -1.28
C LEU A 537 26.65 13.96 -1.94
N GLU A 538 26.77 14.08 -3.27
CA GLU A 538 27.69 13.30 -4.11
C GLU A 538 29.16 13.40 -3.69
N ARG A 539 29.63 14.61 -3.32
CA ARG A 539 31.01 14.84 -2.90
C ARG A 539 31.38 14.10 -1.61
N LEU A 540 30.45 14.06 -0.65
CA LEU A 540 30.65 13.35 0.62
C LEU A 540 30.67 11.84 0.37
N ALA A 541 29.71 11.34 -0.41
CA ALA A 541 29.65 9.93 -0.80
C ALA A 541 30.93 9.47 -1.52
N LEU A 542 31.45 10.27 -2.46
CA LEU A 542 32.71 9.98 -3.16
C LEU A 542 33.92 9.95 -2.24
N ASN A 543 34.04 10.93 -1.33
CA ASN A 543 35.16 10.98 -0.39
C ASN A 543 35.17 9.77 0.55
N GLU A 544 34.00 9.39 1.08
CA GLU A 544 33.89 8.17 1.89
C GLU A 544 34.15 6.91 1.07
N CYS A 545 33.69 6.84 -0.18
CA CYS A 545 33.95 5.71 -1.07
C CYS A 545 35.44 5.51 -1.35
N LYS A 546 36.18 6.60 -1.60
CA LYS A 546 37.65 6.56 -1.77
C LYS A 546 38.37 6.10 -0.51
N LYS A 547 37.91 6.55 0.68
CA LYS A 547 38.46 6.09 1.97
C LYS A 547 38.23 4.59 2.17
N LEU A 548 37.05 4.07 1.82
CA LEU A 548 36.78 2.64 1.92
C LEU A 548 37.57 1.83 0.88
N TYR A 549 37.68 2.33 -0.35
CA TYR A 549 38.47 1.70 -1.39
C TYR A 549 39.92 1.50 -0.96
N THR A 550 40.57 2.56 -0.46
CA THR A 550 41.97 2.50 0.02
C THR A 550 42.13 1.60 1.24
N MET A 551 41.16 1.58 2.16
CA MET A 551 41.16 0.69 3.32
C MET A 551 41.06 -0.79 2.91
N LEU A 552 40.20 -1.11 1.93
CA LEU A 552 40.01 -2.48 1.45
C LEU A 552 41.16 -2.95 0.54
N GLU A 553 41.77 -2.07 -0.25
CA GLU A 553 42.95 -2.39 -1.07
C GLU A 553 44.14 -2.85 -0.21
N CYS A 554 44.27 -2.30 1.00
CA CYS A 554 45.32 -2.66 1.95
C CYS A 554 44.99 -3.92 2.79
N ARG A 555 43.80 -4.54 2.61
CA ARG A 555 43.33 -5.63 3.46
C ARG A 555 43.93 -6.97 3.03
N GLN A 556 44.74 -7.58 3.90
CA GLN A 556 45.21 -8.96 3.74
C GLN A 556 44.46 -9.89 4.69
N GLU A 557 43.40 -10.54 4.18
CA GLU A 557 42.60 -11.46 4.98
C GLU A 557 43.15 -12.88 4.90
N LYS A 558 43.37 -13.53 6.06
CA LYS A 558 43.94 -14.88 6.13
C LYS A 558 42.89 -15.99 6.22
N ASP A 559 41.66 -15.65 6.63
CA ASP A 559 40.56 -16.61 6.74
C ASP A 559 39.89 -16.83 5.37
N PRO A 560 39.82 -18.06 4.82
CA PRO A 560 39.29 -18.29 3.47
C PRO A 560 37.82 -17.88 3.35
N LYS A 561 36.97 -18.18 4.35
CA LYS A 561 35.55 -17.79 4.30
C LYS A 561 35.33 -16.27 4.26
N LYS A 562 36.11 -15.51 5.04
CA LYS A 562 36.04 -14.04 5.06
C LYS A 562 36.70 -13.42 3.84
N MET A 563 37.71 -14.08 3.26
CA MET A 563 38.37 -13.67 2.04
C MET A 563 37.38 -13.62 0.86
N GLY A 564 36.50 -14.62 0.73
CA GLY A 564 35.43 -14.59 -0.26
C GLY A 564 34.48 -13.39 -0.11
N GLU A 565 34.03 -13.10 1.11
CA GLU A 565 33.19 -11.94 1.42
C GLU A 565 33.91 -10.60 1.17
N ALA A 566 35.20 -10.51 1.49
CA ALA A 566 36.01 -9.33 1.26
C ALA A 566 36.19 -9.03 -0.23
N PHE A 567 36.35 -10.06 -1.08
CA PHE A 567 36.39 -9.89 -2.53
C PHE A 567 35.07 -9.34 -3.07
N LEU A 568 33.92 -9.82 -2.57
CA LEU A 568 32.61 -9.27 -2.94
C LEU A 568 32.49 -7.79 -2.55
N GLN A 569 32.85 -7.46 -1.31
CA GLN A 569 32.77 -6.09 -0.79
C GLN A 569 33.70 -5.13 -1.54
N PHE A 570 34.90 -5.59 -1.92
CA PHE A 570 35.83 -4.79 -2.71
C PHE A 570 35.35 -4.61 -4.16
N SER A 571 34.81 -5.67 -4.78
CA SER A 571 34.20 -5.58 -6.11
C SER A 571 33.02 -4.61 -6.10
N GLU A 572 32.14 -4.65 -5.10
CA GLU A 572 31.00 -3.75 -5.00
C GLU A 572 31.42 -2.29 -4.78
N THR A 573 32.37 -2.04 -3.87
CA THR A 573 32.88 -0.68 -3.61
C THR A 573 33.59 -0.08 -4.84
N SER A 574 34.41 -0.88 -5.53
CA SER A 574 35.08 -0.45 -6.76
C SER A 574 34.10 -0.21 -7.92
N ALA A 575 33.04 -1.03 -8.04
CA ALA A 575 31.97 -0.83 -9.02
C ALA A 575 31.23 0.50 -8.78
N LEU A 576 30.88 0.79 -7.52
CA LEU A 576 30.22 2.03 -7.13
C LEU A 576 31.12 3.24 -7.37
N LEU A 577 32.37 3.17 -6.94
CA LEU A 577 33.36 4.23 -7.15
C LEU A 577 33.55 4.53 -8.63
N GLY A 578 33.77 3.50 -9.45
CA GLY A 578 33.90 3.62 -10.90
C GLY A 578 32.67 4.30 -11.52
N LYS A 579 31.46 3.84 -11.16
CA LYS A 579 30.21 4.45 -11.65
C LYS A 579 30.09 5.93 -11.26
N TRP A 580 30.31 6.28 -10.00
CA TRP A 580 30.17 7.66 -9.52
C TRP A 580 31.25 8.61 -10.07
N LEU A 581 32.48 8.12 -10.28
CA LEU A 581 33.53 8.90 -10.95
C LEU A 581 33.19 9.18 -12.41
N THR A 582 32.60 8.22 -13.13
CA THR A 582 32.16 8.45 -14.51
C THR A 582 31.05 9.50 -14.61
N LEU A 583 30.14 9.53 -13.63
CA LEU A 583 29.03 10.48 -13.60
C LEU A 583 29.50 11.90 -13.23
N THR A 584 30.42 12.03 -12.29
CA THR A 584 30.93 13.35 -11.85
C THR A 584 32.05 13.90 -12.73
N GLY A 585 32.75 13.06 -13.50
CA GLY A 585 33.89 13.47 -14.33
C GLY A 585 35.07 14.03 -13.52
N SER A 586 35.18 13.65 -12.23
CA SER A 586 36.15 14.26 -11.31
C SER A 586 37.60 13.78 -11.50
N GLU A 587 37.80 12.63 -12.16
CA GLU A 587 39.10 12.00 -12.33
C GLU A 587 39.45 11.73 -13.78
N SER A 588 40.74 11.44 -14.02
CA SER A 588 41.22 11.07 -15.35
C SER A 588 40.58 9.76 -15.83
N LEU A 589 40.33 9.67 -17.14
CA LEU A 589 39.81 8.47 -17.80
C LEU A 589 40.62 7.21 -17.50
N MET A 590 41.95 7.35 -17.40
CA MET A 590 42.87 6.25 -17.16
C MET A 590 42.68 5.65 -15.76
N GLU A 591 42.49 6.49 -14.74
CA GLU A 591 42.27 6.01 -13.37
C GLU A 591 40.90 5.33 -13.25
N ILE A 592 39.87 5.88 -13.91
CA ILE A 592 38.53 5.26 -13.95
C ILE A 592 38.58 3.88 -14.62
N GLN A 593 39.26 3.75 -15.75
CA GLN A 593 39.44 2.47 -16.44
C GLN A 593 40.19 1.45 -15.56
N LYS A 594 41.20 1.91 -14.82
CA LYS A 594 41.96 1.08 -13.89
C LYS A 594 41.06 0.58 -12.76
N ILE A 595 40.28 1.45 -12.11
CA ILE A 595 39.35 1.06 -11.03
C ILE A 595 38.32 0.04 -11.52
N LEU A 596 37.74 0.25 -12.71
CA LEU A 596 36.75 -0.67 -13.29
C LEU A 596 37.36 -2.02 -13.71
N SER A 597 38.60 -2.04 -14.21
CA SER A 597 39.28 -3.32 -14.52
C SER A 597 39.68 -4.09 -13.27
N VAL A 598 40.10 -3.37 -12.22
CA VAL A 598 40.32 -3.94 -10.88
C VAL A 598 39.03 -4.57 -10.33
N CYS A 599 37.89 -3.90 -10.46
CA CYS A 599 36.58 -4.44 -10.07
C CYS A 599 36.30 -5.82 -10.70
N VAL A 600 36.52 -5.96 -12.01
CA VAL A 600 36.33 -7.24 -12.74
C VAL A 600 37.25 -8.34 -12.20
N ASN A 601 38.54 -8.03 -11.98
CA ASN A 601 39.49 -9.02 -11.48
C ASN A 601 39.07 -9.57 -10.11
N TYR A 602 38.68 -8.69 -9.18
CA TYR A 602 38.25 -9.12 -7.85
C TYR A 602 36.90 -9.83 -7.85
N ALA A 603 36.00 -9.49 -8.78
CA ALA A 603 34.76 -10.23 -9.00
C ALA A 603 35.03 -11.69 -9.40
N CYS A 604 35.96 -11.90 -10.35
CA CYS A 604 36.37 -13.23 -10.79
C CYS A 604 37.08 -14.01 -9.67
N MET A 605 37.98 -13.37 -8.93
CA MET A 605 38.67 -13.99 -7.78
C MET A 605 37.67 -14.44 -6.70
N GLY A 606 36.64 -13.63 -6.43
CA GLY A 606 35.56 -13.99 -5.51
C GLY A 606 34.82 -15.26 -5.96
N HIS A 607 34.41 -15.31 -7.24
CA HIS A 607 33.72 -16.48 -7.80
C HIS A 607 34.56 -17.76 -7.75
N GLU A 608 35.83 -17.70 -8.15
CA GLU A 608 36.74 -18.85 -8.06
C GLU A 608 36.90 -19.36 -6.61
N HIS A 609 36.89 -18.44 -5.64
CA HIS A 609 36.95 -18.80 -4.23
C HIS A 609 35.65 -19.48 -3.77
N PHE A 610 34.47 -18.96 -4.15
CA PHE A 610 33.20 -19.62 -3.82
C PHE A 610 33.10 -21.01 -4.43
N GLN A 611 33.52 -21.19 -5.68
CA GLN A 611 33.52 -22.49 -6.35
C GLN A 611 34.41 -23.54 -5.65
N LYS A 612 35.52 -23.11 -5.04
CA LYS A 612 36.48 -24.01 -4.37
C LYS A 612 36.09 -24.37 -2.92
N TYR A 613 35.38 -23.50 -2.21
CA TYR A 613 35.22 -23.60 -0.74
C TYR A 613 33.77 -23.70 -0.24
N THR A 614 32.73 -23.69 -1.10
CA THR A 614 31.33 -23.80 -0.66
C THR A 614 30.81 -25.25 -0.63
N SER A 615 30.06 -25.58 0.42
CA SER A 615 29.34 -26.84 0.61
C SER A 615 28.02 -26.88 -0.18
N ALA A 616 27.63 -28.08 -0.65
CA ALA A 616 26.62 -28.32 -1.70
C ALA A 616 25.25 -27.62 -1.57
N GLU A 617 24.73 -27.35 -0.36
CA GLU A 617 23.36 -26.83 -0.18
C GLU A 617 23.25 -25.28 -0.22
N ASN A 618 24.30 -24.55 0.21
CA ASN A 618 24.34 -23.07 0.14
C ASN A 618 25.09 -22.55 -1.10
N ALA A 619 25.72 -23.44 -1.86
CA ALA A 619 26.53 -23.09 -3.02
C ALA A 619 25.69 -22.46 -4.15
N ALA A 620 24.48 -22.97 -4.42
CA ALA A 620 23.70 -22.53 -5.59
C ALA A 620 23.36 -21.02 -5.57
N HIS A 621 22.84 -20.50 -4.46
CA HIS A 621 22.48 -19.08 -4.34
C HIS A 621 23.71 -18.16 -4.32
N GLN A 622 24.78 -18.55 -3.61
CA GLN A 622 26.01 -17.76 -3.55
C GLN A 622 26.74 -17.74 -4.90
N ILE A 623 26.68 -18.84 -5.64
CA ILE A 623 27.21 -18.93 -7.00
C ILE A 623 26.39 -18.04 -7.94
N GLU A 624 25.07 -18.06 -7.87
CA GLU A 624 24.20 -17.19 -8.68
C GLU A 624 24.46 -15.70 -8.40
N GLU A 625 24.56 -15.30 -7.13
CA GLU A 625 24.92 -13.92 -6.73
C GLU A 625 26.30 -13.51 -7.26
N SER A 626 27.28 -14.42 -7.19
CA SER A 626 28.63 -14.16 -7.73
C SER A 626 28.64 -14.00 -9.25
N HIS A 627 27.83 -14.78 -9.99
CA HIS A 627 27.65 -14.61 -11.43
C HIS A 627 26.99 -13.28 -11.76
N ALA A 628 25.93 -12.90 -11.03
CA ALA A 628 25.26 -11.62 -11.22
C ALA A 628 26.23 -10.44 -10.99
N MET A 629 27.11 -10.54 -10.00
CA MET A 629 28.14 -9.55 -9.73
C MET A 629 29.17 -9.45 -10.88
N ILE A 630 29.67 -10.57 -11.39
CA ILE A 630 30.60 -10.59 -12.53
C ILE A 630 29.95 -9.93 -13.75
N CYS A 631 28.70 -10.29 -14.06
CA CYS A 631 27.94 -9.69 -15.14
C CYS A 631 27.81 -8.17 -14.96
N ARG A 632 27.50 -7.71 -13.73
CA ARG A 632 27.39 -6.28 -13.43
C ARG A 632 28.73 -5.54 -13.57
N ALA A 633 29.84 -6.14 -13.13
CA ALA A 633 31.17 -5.55 -13.26
C ALA A 633 31.59 -5.41 -14.73
N HIS A 634 31.43 -6.47 -15.53
CA HIS A 634 31.69 -6.42 -16.97
C HIS A 634 30.78 -5.44 -17.69
N PHE A 635 29.49 -5.39 -17.31
CA PHE A 635 28.54 -4.44 -17.89
C PHE A 635 28.95 -2.98 -17.60
N ASN A 636 29.32 -2.65 -16.36
CA ASN A 636 29.79 -1.30 -16.02
C ASN A 636 31.05 -0.91 -16.81
N LEU A 637 31.99 -1.85 -16.97
CA LEU A 637 33.19 -1.61 -17.77
C LEU A 637 32.86 -1.42 -19.26
N ALA A 638 31.95 -2.24 -19.80
CA ALA A 638 31.50 -2.13 -21.18
C ALA A 638 30.77 -0.80 -21.44
N GLU A 639 29.87 -0.38 -20.53
CA GLU A 639 29.16 0.90 -20.61
C GLU A 639 30.14 2.08 -20.60
N PHE A 640 31.18 2.02 -19.76
CA PHE A 640 32.23 3.02 -19.76
C PHE A 640 33.00 3.06 -21.09
N CYS A 641 33.45 1.90 -21.58
CA CYS A 641 34.18 1.80 -22.84
C CYS A 641 33.34 2.29 -24.04
N ASP A 642 32.04 1.96 -24.09
CA ASP A 642 31.11 2.46 -25.11
C ASP A 642 30.94 3.98 -25.03
N LYS A 643 30.78 4.54 -23.82
CA LYS A 643 30.73 6.01 -23.63
C LYS A 643 32.00 6.70 -24.14
N GLN A 644 33.17 6.11 -23.91
CA GLN A 644 34.43 6.67 -24.43
C GLN A 644 34.55 6.52 -25.94
N TYR A 645 34.16 5.37 -26.48
CA TYR A 645 34.15 5.16 -27.92
C TYR A 645 33.25 6.17 -28.63
N ARG A 646 32.01 6.37 -28.14
CA ARG A 646 31.08 7.39 -28.67
C ARG A 646 31.61 8.82 -28.49
N ALA A 647 32.41 9.08 -27.47
CA ALA A 647 33.07 10.38 -27.31
C ALA A 647 34.13 10.61 -28.39
N ILE A 648 34.94 9.60 -28.68
CA ILE A 648 35.94 9.62 -29.75
C ILE A 648 35.27 9.76 -31.13
N GLU A 649 34.18 9.03 -31.39
CA GLU A 649 33.43 9.18 -32.63
C GLU A 649 32.87 10.59 -32.81
N ARG A 650 32.31 11.18 -31.73
CA ARG A 650 31.84 12.57 -31.74
C ARG A 650 32.98 13.54 -32.05
N GLU A 651 34.15 13.35 -31.45
CA GLU A 651 35.33 14.16 -31.74
C GLU A 651 35.79 14.01 -33.20
N GLN A 652 35.83 12.79 -33.74
CA GLN A 652 36.20 12.55 -35.14
C GLN A 652 35.19 13.18 -36.13
N SER A 653 33.90 13.19 -35.77
CA SER A 653 32.86 13.83 -36.58
C SER A 653 32.89 15.36 -36.49
N SER A 654 33.60 15.94 -35.51
CA SER A 654 33.65 17.39 -35.28
C SER A 654 34.30 18.13 -36.46
N PRO A 655 33.78 19.31 -36.85
CA PRO A 655 34.39 20.12 -37.90
C PRO A 655 35.82 20.55 -37.56
N GLN A 656 36.15 20.68 -36.27
CA GLN A 656 37.49 21.01 -35.80
C GLN A 656 38.50 19.90 -36.09
N TRP A 657 38.11 18.64 -35.84
CA TRP A 657 38.94 17.48 -36.17
C TRP A 657 39.10 17.34 -37.68
N GLN A 658 38.02 17.50 -38.45
CA GLN A 658 38.09 17.48 -39.92
C GLN A 658 38.98 18.61 -40.46
N ALA A 659 38.91 19.81 -39.89
CA ALA A 659 39.79 20.92 -40.25
C ALA A 659 41.26 20.60 -39.93
N ARG A 660 41.53 20.00 -38.75
CA ARG A 660 42.87 19.53 -38.39
C ARG A 660 43.39 18.48 -39.37
N GLN A 661 42.57 17.52 -39.78
CA GLN A 661 42.96 16.51 -40.78
C GLN A 661 43.27 17.15 -42.15
N ARG A 662 42.48 18.13 -42.59
CA ARG A 662 42.77 18.89 -43.83
C ARG A 662 44.09 19.65 -43.73
N LEU A 663 44.38 20.26 -42.58
CA LEU A 663 45.65 20.94 -42.32
C LEU A 663 46.83 19.97 -42.36
N LEU A 664 46.73 18.81 -41.68
CA LEU A 664 47.77 17.78 -41.71
C LEU A 664 48.03 17.27 -43.14
N ALA A 665 46.96 16.98 -43.90
CA ALA A 665 47.08 16.59 -45.29
C ALA A 665 47.71 17.68 -46.17
N HIS A 666 47.48 18.96 -45.86
CA HIS A 666 48.14 20.06 -46.56
C HIS A 666 49.62 20.17 -46.18
N THR A 667 49.97 20.06 -44.89
CA THR A 667 51.37 20.10 -44.45
C THR A 667 52.19 18.94 -44.99
N ASP A 668 51.61 17.74 -45.05
CA ASP A 668 52.27 16.56 -45.61
C ASP A 668 52.56 16.74 -47.11
N LYS A 669 51.59 17.28 -47.87
CA LYS A 669 51.81 17.64 -49.28
C LYS A 669 52.93 18.66 -49.45
N GLN A 670 53.02 19.67 -48.58
CA GLN A 670 54.10 20.66 -48.64
C GLN A 670 55.45 20.05 -48.28
N LEU A 671 55.51 19.17 -47.28
CA LEU A 671 56.71 18.41 -46.93
C LEU A 671 57.18 17.56 -48.11
N ASP A 672 56.28 16.83 -48.77
CA ASP A 672 56.59 16.02 -49.95
C ASP A 672 57.12 16.85 -51.12
N LEU A 673 56.58 18.06 -51.32
CA LEU A 673 57.11 18.98 -52.34
C LEU A 673 58.51 19.47 -51.96
N MET A 674 58.76 19.76 -50.69
CA MET A 674 60.06 20.22 -50.21
C MET A 674 61.11 19.11 -50.21
N THR A 675 60.76 17.87 -49.88
CA THR A 675 61.66 16.70 -49.99
C THR A 675 61.99 16.41 -51.45
N LYS A 676 61.02 16.47 -52.37
CA LYS A 676 61.25 16.38 -53.82
C LYS A 676 62.17 17.51 -54.32
N LYS A 677 61.97 18.75 -53.87
CA LYS A 677 62.85 19.89 -54.20
C LYS A 677 64.27 19.73 -53.63
N LYS A 678 64.43 19.15 -52.43
CA LYS A 678 65.74 18.87 -51.82
C LYS A 678 66.46 17.72 -52.52
N GLY A 679 65.73 16.70 -52.99
CA GLY A 679 66.26 15.65 -53.87
C GLY A 679 66.68 16.18 -55.25
N SER A 680 65.90 17.10 -55.83
CA SER A 680 66.23 17.77 -57.10
C SER A 680 67.44 18.71 -56.97
N ARG A 681 67.59 19.42 -55.85
CA ARG A 681 68.79 20.25 -55.58
C ARG A 681 70.07 19.42 -55.38
N ARG A 682 70.00 18.22 -54.78
CA ARG A 682 71.15 17.30 -54.74
C ARG A 682 71.53 16.81 -56.15
N SER A 683 70.56 16.55 -57.02
CA SER A 683 70.81 16.19 -58.42
C SER A 683 71.34 17.34 -59.30
N SER A 684 71.12 18.60 -58.92
CA SER A 684 71.62 19.78 -59.64
C SER A 684 73.00 20.22 -59.13
N ALA A 685 73.26 20.10 -57.82
CA ALA A 685 74.59 20.40 -57.27
C ALA A 685 75.69 19.43 -57.74
N ASP A 686 75.35 18.18 -58.07
CA ASP A 686 76.29 17.23 -58.70
C ASP A 686 76.46 17.42 -60.22
N LYS A 687 75.64 18.28 -60.87
CA LYS A 687 75.78 18.56 -62.31
C LYS A 687 76.56 19.84 -62.61
N ASP A 688 76.64 20.78 -61.67
CA ASP A 688 77.39 22.04 -61.84
C ASP A 688 78.87 21.94 -61.41
N PHE A 689 79.37 20.73 -61.10
CA PHE A 689 80.79 20.49 -60.80
C PHE A 689 81.51 19.62 -61.85
N LEU A 690 80.88 19.34 -63.00
CA LEU A 690 81.46 18.45 -64.01
C LEU A 690 81.21 18.85 -65.49
N LEU A 691 80.98 20.14 -65.80
CA LEU A 691 81.15 20.68 -67.16
C LEU A 691 81.39 22.18 -67.16
#